data_AF-A0A444MBZ0-F1
#
_entry.id   AF-A0A444MBZ0-F1
#
_cell.length_a   1.000
_cell.length_b   1.000
_cell.length_c   1.000
_cell.angle_alpha   90.00
_cell.angle_beta   90.00
_cell.angle_gamma   90.00
#
_symmetry.space_group_name_H-M   'P 1'
#
loop_
_entity.id
_entity.type
_entity.pdbx_description
1 polymer ?
#
loop_
_entity_poly.entity_id
_entity_poly.type
_entity_poly.pdbx_seq_one_letter_code
_entity_poly.pdbx_strand_id
1 'polypeptide(L)'
;MTQKPLLDVQDLAIHYDTAKGPVKAVDGVDFFIRPGEALGLVGESGCGKTTAAKAMLKLLPPNGRIARGRIDVEGRDLVPLTGEDMRRTRWKDIAWISQAAMNALDPVYRVGDQIVEAMQAHIEISREDALAHAADLFRAVGIDPSRLQAYPHEMSGGMKQRAVIAMAMALDPKLVIADEPTTALDVVTQAQILARLAKLRRERGMSLLFITHDISVVVQTCDRVAVMYGGKIMETGPVREVFGAPFHPYTMGLTNAFPTLEGAQKELISIPGSPPDLLNPPPGCRFAERCPFATDLCRSEAPPLAKTGADRSAACHYPQKVAEFREIASRNETWAEVGRRIGAEVEGRLVPAEAPATGEVLRVENLKRYFDVPGGLMEQPRKVHAADDISLTLQAGEILGLAGESGSGKTTTGEVLVKLQDPTSGQIFSEGEDIAGLKGRALKAFRRRAQMVFQDPYQTLNPRFTIERIVGEPLVIHGLAKGDARRARVVQALERAGLKPAQTYLERFPHELSGGQRQRVAIARAIVLEPRFIVADEPVSMLDVSIRAGVLNLMRRFRDDLGISFVYVSHDLPTIRYVADRTAIMYLGQVVEIGPTETVIRERRHPYTQLLIDASPEPDTETVKPPLEAAGEIPSAIDVPNGCRFHTRCPLATPHCGWEGRDVLSALSDVVIADKARGEAQAALLGEVRREGLDLVIRPKGDKAAARQALSEAMTARHPSLAEAAQIGEEAGGLRLRFAPVEPPKLRDLGGGHAAACVLI
;
A
#
# COMPACT_ATOMS: atom_id res chain seq x y z
N MET A 1 -20.09 -13.10 -32.81
CA MET A 1 -21.08 -12.04 -32.53
C MET A 1 -20.49 -11.16 -31.43
N THR A 2 -20.27 -9.87 -31.66
CA THR A 2 -19.77 -8.95 -30.63
C THR A 2 -20.83 -8.78 -29.55
N GLN A 3 -20.57 -9.32 -28.36
CA GLN A 3 -21.44 -9.21 -27.20
C GLN A 3 -21.63 -7.72 -26.85
N LYS A 4 -22.87 -7.30 -26.58
CA LYS A 4 -23.18 -5.92 -26.17
C LYS A 4 -22.42 -5.61 -24.87
N PRO A 5 -21.77 -4.44 -24.75
CA PRO A 5 -21.07 -4.07 -23.52
C PRO A 5 -22.05 -3.98 -22.33
N LEU A 6 -21.56 -4.32 -21.14
CA LEU A 6 -22.28 -4.09 -19.88
C LEU A 6 -22.31 -2.59 -19.56
N LEU A 7 -21.17 -1.92 -19.70
CA LEU A 7 -21.02 -0.47 -19.54
C LEU A 7 -20.47 0.11 -20.84
N ASP A 8 -21.09 1.16 -21.35
CA ASP A 8 -20.60 1.92 -22.51
C ASP A 8 -20.63 3.42 -22.19
N VAL A 9 -19.45 4.04 -22.18
CA VAL A 9 -19.25 5.47 -21.90
C VAL A 9 -18.82 6.15 -23.18
N GLN A 10 -19.59 7.15 -23.60
CA GLN A 10 -19.40 7.84 -24.89
C GLN A 10 -19.35 9.36 -24.70
N ASP A 11 -18.32 10.00 -25.27
CA ASP A 11 -18.03 11.45 -25.20
C ASP A 11 -18.27 12.06 -23.81
N LEU A 12 -17.90 11.34 -22.75
CA LEU A 12 -18.18 11.80 -21.38
C LEU A 12 -17.32 13.02 -21.07
N ALA A 13 -17.95 14.14 -20.75
CA ALA A 13 -17.28 15.34 -20.28
C ALA A 13 -17.89 15.81 -18.96
N ILE A 14 -17.02 16.09 -17.99
CA ILE A 14 -17.38 16.49 -16.62
C ILE A 14 -16.62 17.75 -16.28
N HIS A 15 -17.37 18.80 -15.96
CA HIS A 15 -16.82 20.11 -15.59
C HIS A 15 -17.12 20.42 -14.13
N TYR A 16 -16.16 21.03 -13.44
CA TYR A 16 -16.37 21.65 -12.13
C TYR A 16 -16.39 23.17 -12.26
N ASP A 17 -17.43 23.80 -11.74
CA ASP A 17 -17.52 25.24 -11.65
C ASP A 17 -16.66 25.75 -10.49
N THR A 18 -15.74 26.66 -10.79
CA THR A 18 -14.86 27.31 -9.80
C THR A 18 -14.86 28.82 -10.01
N ALA A 19 -14.43 29.58 -8.99
CA ALA A 19 -14.33 31.03 -9.09
C ALA A 19 -13.42 31.53 -10.24
N LYS A 20 -12.46 30.70 -10.69
CA LYS A 20 -11.54 31.02 -11.80
C LYS A 20 -12.07 30.56 -13.17
N GLY A 21 -13.22 29.87 -13.21
CA GLY A 21 -13.79 29.29 -14.43
C GLY A 21 -14.04 27.77 -14.33
N PRO A 22 -14.59 27.16 -15.39
CA PRO A 22 -14.90 25.73 -15.40
C PRO A 22 -13.63 24.89 -15.58
N VAL A 23 -13.36 24.01 -14.61
CA VAL A 23 -12.30 22.99 -14.70
C VAL A 23 -12.81 21.82 -15.53
N LYS A 24 -12.13 21.50 -16.62
CA LYS A 24 -12.46 20.36 -17.50
C LYS A 24 -11.81 19.07 -16.98
N ALA A 25 -12.40 18.50 -15.92
CA ALA A 25 -11.83 17.34 -15.22
C ALA A 25 -11.83 16.06 -16.06
N VAL A 26 -12.88 15.87 -16.85
CA VAL A 26 -12.99 14.81 -17.88
C VAL A 26 -13.53 15.49 -19.13
N ASP A 27 -12.98 15.20 -20.30
CA ASP A 27 -13.35 15.93 -21.51
C ASP A 27 -13.40 15.00 -22.72
N GLY A 28 -14.56 14.42 -23.01
CA GLY A 28 -14.76 13.54 -24.17
C GLY A 28 -13.95 12.27 -24.09
N VAL A 29 -14.25 11.45 -23.07
CA VAL A 29 -13.67 10.12 -22.90
C VAL A 29 -14.64 9.04 -23.37
N ASP A 30 -14.08 8.04 -24.04
CA ASP A 30 -14.80 6.88 -24.55
C ASP A 30 -14.14 5.60 -24.02
N PHE A 31 -14.93 4.72 -23.42
CA PHE A 31 -14.52 3.37 -23.03
C PHE A 31 -15.73 2.50 -22.72
N PHE A 32 -15.52 1.18 -22.71
CA PHE A 32 -16.58 0.21 -22.45
C PHE A 32 -16.04 -0.97 -21.62
N ILE A 33 -16.95 -1.67 -20.95
CA ILE A 33 -16.69 -2.90 -20.19
C ILE A 33 -17.62 -3.99 -20.70
N ARG A 34 -17.06 -5.14 -21.08
CA ARG A 34 -17.84 -6.33 -21.46
C ARG A 34 -18.34 -7.08 -20.22
N PRO A 35 -19.42 -7.88 -20.32
CA PRO A 35 -19.86 -8.73 -19.21
C PRO A 35 -18.73 -9.65 -18.72
N GLY A 36 -18.45 -9.63 -17.41
CA GLY A 36 -17.39 -10.41 -16.75
C GLY A 36 -15.97 -9.85 -16.90
N GLU A 37 -15.80 -8.76 -17.66
CA GLU A 37 -14.50 -8.14 -17.92
C GLU A 37 -14.08 -7.22 -16.76
N ALA A 38 -12.78 -7.24 -16.45
CA ALA A 38 -12.15 -6.24 -15.61
C ALA A 38 -11.40 -5.22 -16.47
N LEU A 39 -11.83 -3.95 -16.37
CA LEU A 39 -11.17 -2.81 -16.99
C LEU A 39 -10.41 -2.02 -15.91
N GLY A 40 -9.11 -1.89 -16.08
CA GLY A 40 -8.29 -0.96 -15.31
C GLY A 40 -8.39 0.46 -15.86
N LEU A 41 -8.68 1.45 -15.04
CA LEU A 41 -8.58 2.88 -15.40
C LEU A 41 -7.42 3.48 -14.63
N VAL A 42 -6.32 3.78 -15.33
CA VAL A 42 -5.04 4.20 -14.72
C VAL A 42 -4.60 5.58 -15.18
N GLY A 43 -3.73 6.23 -14.41
CA GLY A 43 -3.15 7.52 -14.76
C GLY A 43 -2.67 8.28 -13.53
N GLU A 44 -1.94 9.39 -13.73
CA GLU A 44 -1.50 10.28 -12.65
C GLU A 44 -2.69 10.85 -11.85
N SER A 45 -2.44 11.27 -10.61
CA SER A 45 -3.44 11.87 -9.74
C SER A 45 -4.05 13.12 -10.37
N GLY A 46 -5.35 13.31 -10.18
CA GLY A 46 -6.08 14.45 -10.74
C GLY A 46 -6.38 14.34 -12.24
N CYS A 47 -6.07 13.23 -12.91
CA CYS A 47 -6.39 13.08 -14.34
C CYS A 47 -7.87 12.83 -14.65
N GLY A 48 -8.72 12.62 -13.62
CA GLY A 48 -10.18 12.49 -13.76
C GLY A 48 -10.80 11.10 -13.51
N LYS A 49 -10.01 10.10 -13.04
CA LYS A 49 -10.46 8.71 -12.83
C LYS A 49 -11.65 8.58 -11.85
N THR A 50 -11.45 9.05 -10.62
CA THR A 50 -12.51 9.11 -9.58
C THR A 50 -13.67 10.00 -9.99
N THR A 51 -13.42 11.06 -10.75
CA THR A 51 -14.48 11.94 -11.28
C THR A 51 -15.37 11.18 -12.27
N ALA A 52 -14.79 10.38 -13.17
CA ALA A 52 -15.55 9.53 -14.09
C ALA A 52 -16.40 8.50 -13.31
N ALA A 53 -15.82 7.81 -12.32
CA ALA A 53 -16.55 6.89 -11.45
C ALA A 53 -17.72 7.56 -10.70
N LYS A 54 -17.48 8.71 -10.06
CA LYS A 54 -18.54 9.46 -9.36
C LYS A 54 -19.67 9.89 -10.29
N ALA A 55 -19.36 10.25 -11.55
CA ALA A 55 -20.38 10.61 -12.52
C ALA A 55 -21.30 9.44 -12.89
N MET A 56 -20.76 8.23 -13.05
CA MET A 56 -21.56 7.03 -13.32
C MET A 56 -22.60 6.76 -12.24
N LEU A 57 -22.29 7.09 -10.99
CA LEU A 57 -23.18 6.89 -9.85
C LEU A 57 -23.98 8.14 -9.46
N LYS A 58 -23.85 9.26 -10.19
CA LYS A 58 -24.46 10.56 -9.84
C LYS A 58 -24.04 11.06 -8.44
N LEU A 59 -22.76 10.93 -8.12
CA LEU A 59 -22.14 11.31 -6.83
C LEU A 59 -21.16 12.49 -6.98
N LEU A 60 -21.30 13.28 -8.05
CA LEU A 60 -20.57 14.53 -8.20
C LEU A 60 -21.03 15.53 -7.13
N PRO A 61 -20.11 16.33 -6.55
CA PRO A 61 -20.48 17.42 -5.63
C PRO A 61 -21.30 18.49 -6.37
N PRO A 62 -21.96 19.42 -5.65
CA PRO A 62 -22.86 20.41 -6.24
C PRO A 62 -22.23 21.29 -7.34
N ASN A 63 -20.92 21.52 -7.29
CA ASN A 63 -20.20 22.30 -8.29
C ASN A 63 -19.72 21.46 -9.48
N GLY A 64 -19.98 20.15 -9.52
CA GLY A 64 -19.60 19.26 -10.62
C GLY A 64 -20.81 18.81 -11.43
N ARG A 65 -20.69 18.86 -12.76
CA ARG A 65 -21.76 18.43 -13.68
C ARG A 65 -21.23 17.64 -14.86
N ILE A 66 -22.05 16.68 -15.33
CA ILE A 66 -21.87 16.05 -16.64
C ILE A 66 -22.24 17.10 -17.68
N ALA A 67 -21.26 17.62 -18.39
CA ALA A 67 -21.44 18.68 -19.38
C ALA A 67 -21.98 18.14 -20.71
N ARG A 68 -21.54 16.94 -21.11
CA ARG A 68 -22.03 16.19 -22.27
C ARG A 68 -21.62 14.71 -22.14
N GLY A 69 -22.14 13.89 -23.04
CA GLY A 69 -21.86 12.46 -23.14
C GLY A 69 -22.97 11.59 -22.58
N ARG A 70 -22.77 10.28 -22.71
CA ARG A 70 -23.72 9.23 -22.34
C ARG A 70 -23.03 8.16 -21.49
N ILE A 71 -23.75 7.61 -20.51
CA ILE A 71 -23.30 6.51 -19.68
C ILE A 71 -24.37 5.43 -19.74
N ASP A 72 -24.16 4.39 -20.53
CA ASP A 72 -25.12 3.32 -20.74
C ASP A 72 -24.72 2.08 -19.92
N VAL A 73 -25.66 1.55 -19.12
CA VAL A 73 -25.50 0.27 -18.42
C VAL A 73 -26.63 -0.66 -18.84
N GLU A 74 -26.27 -1.80 -19.43
CA GLU A 74 -27.20 -2.79 -19.99
C GLU A 74 -28.23 -2.24 -21.00
N GLY A 75 -27.92 -1.16 -21.70
CA GLY A 75 -28.85 -0.47 -22.60
C GLY A 75 -29.67 0.64 -21.96
N ARG A 76 -29.46 0.94 -20.68
CA ARG A 76 -30.11 2.04 -19.97
C ARG A 76 -29.13 3.19 -19.77
N ASP A 77 -29.46 4.36 -20.33
CA ASP A 77 -28.70 5.58 -20.08
C ASP A 77 -28.94 6.08 -18.64
N LEU A 78 -27.87 6.25 -17.88
CA LEU A 78 -27.89 6.69 -16.48
C LEU A 78 -27.90 8.22 -16.35
N VAL A 79 -27.51 8.96 -17.39
CA VAL A 79 -27.45 10.43 -17.36
C VAL A 79 -28.82 11.09 -17.06
N PRO A 80 -29.96 10.64 -17.61
CA PRO A 80 -31.26 11.23 -17.26
C PRO A 80 -31.83 10.75 -15.92
N LEU A 81 -31.27 9.69 -15.31
CA LEU A 81 -31.85 9.11 -14.09
C LEU A 81 -31.61 10.00 -12.86
N THR A 82 -32.64 10.11 -12.02
CA THR A 82 -32.62 10.87 -10.76
C THR A 82 -33.46 10.17 -9.69
N GLY A 83 -33.30 10.58 -8.43
CA GLY A 83 -34.16 10.12 -7.32
C GLY A 83 -34.18 8.60 -7.15
N GLU A 84 -35.38 8.03 -7.17
CA GLU A 84 -35.64 6.62 -6.90
C GLU A 84 -35.05 5.67 -7.96
N ASP A 85 -35.03 6.07 -9.23
CA ASP A 85 -34.42 5.25 -10.29
C ASP A 85 -32.93 5.04 -10.06
N MET A 86 -32.24 6.10 -9.62
CA MET A 86 -30.81 6.02 -9.33
C MET A 86 -30.55 5.30 -8.00
N ARG A 87 -31.45 5.42 -7.01
CA ARG A 87 -31.41 4.62 -5.78
C ARG A 87 -31.44 3.12 -6.10
N ARG A 88 -32.34 2.70 -7.01
CA ARG A 88 -32.45 1.28 -7.43
C ARG A 88 -31.26 0.77 -8.23
N THR A 89 -30.58 1.66 -8.95
CA THR A 89 -29.39 1.31 -9.76
C THR A 89 -28.16 1.16 -8.86
N ARG A 90 -28.02 2.04 -7.87
CA ARG A 90 -26.96 1.99 -6.86
C ARG A 90 -27.06 0.67 -6.06
N TRP A 91 -25.91 0.07 -5.77
CA TRP A 91 -25.70 -1.19 -5.05
C TRP A 91 -26.20 -2.43 -5.77
N LYS A 92 -27.37 -2.39 -6.42
CA LYS A 92 -27.94 -3.53 -7.14
C LYS A 92 -27.34 -3.73 -8.52
N ASP A 93 -27.23 -2.68 -9.33
CA ASP A 93 -26.64 -2.78 -10.68
C ASP A 93 -25.17 -2.38 -10.63
N ILE A 94 -24.85 -1.32 -9.87
CA ILE A 94 -23.50 -0.78 -9.71
C ILE A 94 -23.19 -0.54 -8.24
N ALA A 95 -22.17 -1.22 -7.73
CA ALA A 95 -21.63 -0.99 -6.39
C ALA A 95 -20.31 -0.22 -6.44
N TRP A 96 -19.97 0.48 -5.35
CA TRP A 96 -18.74 1.27 -5.24
C TRP A 96 -17.94 0.89 -4.00
N ILE A 97 -16.67 0.54 -4.20
CA ILE A 97 -15.64 0.48 -3.16
C ILE A 97 -14.79 1.75 -3.30
N SER A 98 -14.83 2.64 -2.30
CA SER A 98 -14.20 3.97 -2.37
C SER A 98 -12.72 3.98 -1.91
N GLN A 99 -11.97 4.99 -2.37
CA GLN A 99 -10.53 5.22 -2.10
C GLN A 99 -10.18 5.39 -0.61
N ALA A 100 -11.18 5.65 0.24
CA ALA A 100 -11.03 5.74 1.69
C ALA A 100 -12.04 4.81 2.38
N ALA A 101 -12.16 3.58 1.91
CA ALA A 101 -13.09 2.60 2.47
C ALA A 101 -12.89 2.37 3.99
N MET A 102 -11.68 2.61 4.54
CA MET A 102 -11.46 2.64 5.99
C MET A 102 -12.31 3.69 6.75
N ASN A 103 -12.76 4.74 6.07
CA ASN A 103 -13.66 5.80 6.58
C ASN A 103 -15.09 5.67 6.03
N ALA A 104 -15.39 4.65 5.22
CA ALA A 104 -16.73 4.46 4.64
C ALA A 104 -17.72 3.84 5.63
N LEU A 105 -17.22 3.11 6.63
CA LEU A 105 -18.04 2.56 7.71
C LEU A 105 -18.30 3.62 8.77
N ASP A 106 -19.54 3.68 9.26
CA ASP A 106 -19.90 4.53 10.38
C ASP A 106 -19.28 3.97 11.68
N PRO A 107 -18.42 4.73 12.39
CA PRO A 107 -17.68 4.23 13.54
C PRO A 107 -18.54 3.93 14.77
N VAL A 108 -19.79 4.43 14.83
CA VAL A 108 -20.68 4.25 15.99
C VAL A 108 -21.70 3.13 15.80
N TYR A 109 -21.76 2.50 14.62
CA TYR A 109 -22.59 1.34 14.35
C TYR A 109 -21.76 0.08 14.18
N ARG A 110 -22.36 -1.09 14.47
CA ARG A 110 -21.74 -2.38 14.20
C ARG A 110 -21.66 -2.62 12.70
N VAL A 111 -20.62 -3.29 12.26
CA VAL A 111 -20.39 -3.51 10.83
C VAL A 111 -21.47 -4.39 10.21
N GLY A 112 -21.93 -5.43 10.92
CA GLY A 112 -23.00 -6.29 10.43
C GLY A 112 -24.33 -5.56 10.26
N ASP A 113 -24.66 -4.63 11.15
CA ASP A 113 -25.90 -3.85 11.05
C ASP A 113 -25.89 -2.93 9.82
N GLN A 114 -24.74 -2.33 9.48
CA GLN A 114 -24.59 -1.49 8.29
C GLN A 114 -24.78 -2.29 6.99
N ILE A 115 -24.30 -3.54 6.96
CA ILE A 115 -24.48 -4.44 5.80
C ILE A 115 -25.94 -4.86 5.67
N VAL A 116 -26.60 -5.19 6.78
CA VAL A 116 -28.03 -5.53 6.81
C VAL A 116 -28.89 -4.35 6.36
N GLU A 117 -28.59 -3.14 6.84
CA GLU A 117 -29.27 -1.92 6.42
C GLU A 117 -29.16 -1.71 4.90
N ALA A 118 -27.96 -1.90 4.34
CA ALA A 118 -27.76 -1.79 2.89
C ALA A 118 -28.66 -2.75 2.09
N MET A 119 -28.89 -3.98 2.58
CA MET A 119 -29.81 -4.93 1.94
C MET A 119 -31.27 -4.50 2.11
N GLN A 120 -31.70 -4.23 3.34
CA GLN A 120 -33.10 -3.89 3.66
C GLN A 120 -33.56 -2.56 3.03
N ALA A 121 -32.62 -1.66 2.72
CA ALA A 121 -32.91 -0.43 2.00
C ALA A 121 -33.24 -0.63 0.51
N HIS A 122 -32.94 -1.79 -0.08
CA HIS A 122 -33.10 -2.06 -1.52
C HIS A 122 -34.00 -3.26 -1.85
N ILE A 123 -34.09 -4.25 -0.95
CA ILE A 123 -34.88 -5.46 -1.16
C ILE A 123 -35.69 -5.83 0.09
N GLU A 124 -36.80 -6.55 -0.11
CA GLU A 124 -37.56 -7.14 0.99
C GLU A 124 -36.82 -8.38 1.49
N ILE A 125 -36.19 -8.26 2.67
CA ILE A 125 -35.46 -9.34 3.33
C ILE A 125 -35.62 -9.24 4.85
N SER A 126 -35.81 -10.38 5.51
CA SER A 126 -35.86 -10.42 6.97
C SER A 126 -34.49 -10.08 7.55
N ARG A 127 -34.45 -9.55 8.78
CA ARG A 127 -33.17 -9.26 9.45
C ARG A 127 -32.34 -10.53 9.66
N GLU A 128 -33.00 -11.66 9.90
CA GLU A 128 -32.35 -12.95 10.11
C GLU A 128 -31.64 -13.43 8.84
N ASP A 129 -32.34 -13.42 7.70
CA ASP A 129 -31.78 -13.82 6.41
C ASP A 129 -30.67 -12.86 5.96
N ALA A 130 -30.84 -11.56 6.18
CA ALA A 130 -29.81 -10.56 5.86
C ALA A 130 -28.55 -10.76 6.69
N LEU A 131 -28.67 -11.10 7.98
CA LEU A 131 -27.52 -11.37 8.84
C LEU A 131 -26.82 -12.68 8.44
N ALA A 132 -27.57 -13.71 8.05
CA ALA A 132 -27.01 -14.95 7.50
C ALA A 132 -26.24 -14.68 6.21
N HIS A 133 -26.81 -13.88 5.30
CA HIS A 133 -26.14 -13.49 4.07
C HIS A 133 -24.88 -12.63 4.33
N ALA A 134 -24.94 -11.69 5.29
CA ALA A 134 -23.78 -10.92 5.73
C ALA A 134 -22.65 -11.81 6.27
N ALA A 135 -22.99 -12.88 6.99
CA ALA A 135 -22.02 -13.87 7.46
C ALA A 135 -21.36 -14.61 6.29
N ASP A 136 -22.13 -15.00 5.27
CA ASP A 136 -21.60 -15.64 4.06
C ASP A 136 -20.64 -14.71 3.31
N LEU A 137 -21.01 -13.43 3.18
CA LEU A 137 -20.16 -12.40 2.59
C LEU A 137 -18.86 -12.21 3.37
N PHE A 138 -18.93 -12.15 4.70
CA PHE A 138 -17.75 -12.09 5.58
C PHE A 138 -16.81 -13.27 5.33
N ARG A 139 -17.34 -14.49 5.23
CA ARG A 139 -16.51 -15.67 4.89
C ARG A 139 -15.86 -15.53 3.51
N ALA A 140 -16.62 -15.09 2.51
CA ALA A 140 -16.09 -14.91 1.15
C ALA A 140 -14.93 -13.89 1.12
N VAL A 141 -15.04 -12.79 1.88
CA VAL A 141 -13.97 -11.80 2.01
C VAL A 141 -12.91 -12.16 3.06
N GLY A 142 -12.98 -13.32 3.71
CA GLY A 142 -11.96 -13.76 4.66
C GLY A 142 -11.99 -13.02 5.99
N ILE A 143 -13.19 -12.73 6.49
CA ILE A 143 -13.44 -12.23 7.84
C ILE A 143 -14.27 -13.29 8.58
N ASP A 144 -13.90 -13.57 9.82
CA ASP A 144 -14.69 -14.45 10.68
C ASP A 144 -16.08 -13.83 10.94
N PRO A 145 -17.19 -14.56 10.72
CA PRO A 145 -18.54 -14.05 10.94
C PRO A 145 -18.83 -13.50 12.34
N SER A 146 -18.10 -13.94 13.37
CA SER A 146 -18.22 -13.37 14.72
C SER A 146 -17.94 -11.86 14.75
N ARG A 147 -17.17 -11.35 13.78
CA ARG A 147 -16.83 -9.93 13.62
C ARG A 147 -17.98 -9.07 13.09
N LEU A 148 -19.12 -9.65 12.69
CA LEU A 148 -20.32 -8.87 12.35
C LEU A 148 -20.78 -7.98 13.52
N GLN A 149 -20.51 -8.39 14.75
CA GLN A 149 -20.85 -7.64 15.95
C GLN A 149 -19.80 -6.58 16.34
N ALA A 150 -18.66 -6.54 15.65
CA ALA A 150 -17.60 -5.59 15.92
C ALA A 150 -17.97 -4.19 15.38
N TYR A 151 -17.46 -3.17 16.06
CA TYR A 151 -17.42 -1.81 15.56
C TYR A 151 -16.21 -1.62 14.65
N PRO A 152 -16.24 -0.66 13.71
CA PRO A 152 -15.10 -0.42 12.82
C PRO A 152 -13.78 -0.20 13.57
N HIS A 153 -13.77 0.53 14.68
CA HIS A 153 -12.55 0.81 15.46
C HIS A 153 -11.92 -0.43 16.13
N GLU A 154 -12.66 -1.54 16.20
CA GLU A 154 -12.17 -2.82 16.71
C GLU A 154 -11.57 -3.71 15.60
N MET A 155 -11.65 -3.27 14.34
CA MET A 155 -11.16 -3.99 13.16
C MET A 155 -9.87 -3.36 12.62
N SER A 156 -8.98 -4.20 12.10
CA SER A 156 -7.78 -3.72 11.39
C SER A 156 -8.17 -2.99 10.09
N GLY A 157 -7.26 -2.18 9.53
CA GLY A 157 -7.49 -1.48 8.25
C GLY A 157 -7.87 -2.45 7.11
N GLY A 158 -7.17 -3.58 7.00
CA GLY A 158 -7.48 -4.64 6.04
C GLY A 158 -8.85 -5.29 6.28
N MET A 159 -9.24 -5.52 7.53
CA MET A 159 -10.57 -6.05 7.87
C MET A 159 -11.68 -5.05 7.51
N LYS A 160 -11.49 -3.75 7.79
CA LYS A 160 -12.44 -2.70 7.37
C LYS A 160 -12.61 -2.68 5.86
N GLN A 161 -11.50 -2.76 5.11
CA GLN A 161 -11.55 -2.82 3.65
C GLN A 161 -12.35 -4.01 3.15
N ARG A 162 -12.08 -5.20 3.69
CA ARG A 162 -12.79 -6.44 3.34
C ARG A 162 -14.27 -6.36 3.73
N ALA A 163 -14.62 -5.73 4.84
CA ALA A 163 -16.01 -5.49 5.23
C ALA A 163 -16.73 -4.54 4.26
N VAL A 164 -16.07 -3.49 3.75
CA VAL A 164 -16.64 -2.63 2.70
C VAL A 164 -16.83 -3.39 1.39
N ILE A 165 -15.91 -4.30 1.04
CA ILE A 165 -16.09 -5.19 -0.11
C ILE A 165 -17.31 -6.08 0.09
N ALA A 166 -17.48 -6.69 1.28
CA ALA A 166 -18.66 -7.49 1.61
C ALA A 166 -19.95 -6.66 1.49
N MET A 167 -19.96 -5.43 2.01
CA MET A 167 -21.09 -4.50 1.90
C MET A 167 -21.41 -4.15 0.44
N ALA A 168 -20.39 -3.90 -0.39
CA ALA A 168 -20.56 -3.62 -1.82
C ALA A 168 -21.11 -4.83 -2.59
N MET A 169 -20.82 -6.05 -2.12
CA MET A 169 -21.32 -7.31 -2.71
C MET A 169 -22.68 -7.74 -2.16
N ALA A 170 -23.29 -6.96 -1.27
CA ALA A 170 -24.50 -7.36 -0.54
C ALA A 170 -25.73 -7.65 -1.42
N LEU A 171 -25.76 -7.12 -2.65
CA LEU A 171 -26.88 -7.25 -3.60
C LEU A 171 -26.44 -7.85 -4.94
N ASP A 172 -25.31 -8.56 -4.99
CA ASP A 172 -24.79 -9.20 -6.20
C ASP A 172 -24.71 -8.25 -7.42
N PRO A 173 -23.96 -7.13 -7.32
CA PRO A 173 -23.90 -6.14 -8.37
C PRO A 173 -23.32 -6.69 -9.68
N LYS A 174 -23.85 -6.22 -10.81
CA LYS A 174 -23.34 -6.56 -12.14
C LYS A 174 -22.00 -5.88 -12.43
N LEU A 175 -21.84 -4.65 -11.94
CA LEU A 175 -20.62 -3.87 -12.05
C LEU A 175 -20.15 -3.41 -10.67
N VAL A 176 -18.88 -3.65 -10.36
CA VAL A 176 -18.22 -3.07 -9.20
C VAL A 176 -17.24 -2.01 -9.69
N ILE A 177 -17.39 -0.79 -9.18
CA ILE A 177 -16.38 0.25 -9.32
C ILE A 177 -15.50 0.19 -8.08
N ALA A 178 -14.23 -0.16 -8.26
CA ALA A 178 -13.26 -0.22 -7.18
C ALA A 178 -12.26 0.93 -7.36
N ASP A 179 -12.44 2.01 -6.59
CA ASP A 179 -11.61 3.20 -6.65
C ASP A 179 -10.50 3.11 -5.62
N GLU A 180 -9.27 2.80 -6.06
CA GLU A 180 -8.11 2.60 -5.20
C GLU A 180 -8.38 1.68 -3.99
N PRO A 181 -8.93 0.47 -4.22
CA PRO A 181 -9.49 -0.38 -3.16
C PRO A 181 -8.41 -1.03 -2.27
N THR A 182 -7.14 -0.76 -2.51
CA THR A 182 -6.00 -1.35 -1.80
C THR A 182 -4.98 -0.32 -1.33
N THR A 183 -5.25 0.97 -1.56
CA THR A 183 -4.36 2.06 -1.10
C THR A 183 -4.25 2.03 0.43
N ALA A 184 -3.04 2.33 0.94
CA ALA A 184 -2.69 2.35 2.36
C ALA A 184 -2.79 0.98 3.08
N LEU A 185 -2.73 -0.13 2.33
CA LEU A 185 -2.57 -1.48 2.86
C LEU A 185 -1.17 -2.02 2.54
N ASP A 186 -0.68 -2.95 3.35
CA ASP A 186 0.56 -3.65 3.04
C ASP A 186 0.41 -4.61 1.85
N VAL A 187 1.54 -5.01 1.24
CA VAL A 187 1.57 -5.84 0.02
C VAL A 187 0.85 -7.18 0.18
N VAL A 188 0.89 -7.80 1.36
CA VAL A 188 0.28 -9.12 1.61
C VAL A 188 -1.24 -8.98 1.70
N THR A 189 -1.72 -8.03 2.51
CA THR A 189 -3.15 -7.73 2.64
C THR A 189 -3.73 -7.28 1.29
N GLN A 190 -3.00 -6.45 0.54
CA GLN A 190 -3.36 -6.05 -0.81
C GLN A 190 -3.53 -7.28 -1.72
N ALA A 191 -2.51 -8.14 -1.83
CA ALA A 191 -2.57 -9.33 -2.67
C ALA A 191 -3.75 -10.26 -2.31
N GLN A 192 -4.02 -10.44 -1.02
CA GLN A 192 -5.18 -11.22 -0.54
C GLN A 192 -6.52 -10.60 -0.96
N ILE A 193 -6.67 -9.28 -0.83
CA ILE A 193 -7.90 -8.58 -1.23
C ILE A 193 -8.12 -8.68 -2.74
N LEU A 194 -7.07 -8.49 -3.53
CA LEU A 194 -7.14 -8.60 -4.99
C LEU A 194 -7.47 -10.02 -5.44
N ALA A 195 -6.86 -11.03 -4.83
CA ALA A 195 -7.17 -12.43 -5.11
C ALA A 195 -8.64 -12.77 -4.82
N ARG A 196 -9.18 -12.28 -3.70
CA ARG A 196 -10.60 -12.46 -3.33
C ARG A 196 -11.55 -11.70 -4.24
N LEU A 197 -11.26 -10.45 -4.60
CA LEU A 197 -12.04 -9.70 -5.57
C LEU A 197 -12.07 -10.41 -6.93
N ALA A 198 -10.93 -10.93 -7.39
CA ALA A 198 -10.85 -11.70 -8.63
C ALA A 198 -11.64 -13.01 -8.55
N LYS A 199 -11.62 -13.69 -7.40
CA LYS A 199 -12.42 -14.91 -7.15
C LYS A 199 -13.92 -14.62 -7.18
N LEU A 200 -14.37 -13.62 -6.42
CA LEU A 200 -15.75 -13.13 -6.42
C LEU A 200 -16.20 -12.73 -7.83
N ARG A 201 -15.32 -12.09 -8.60
CA ARG A 201 -15.58 -11.70 -10.00
C ARG A 201 -15.99 -12.90 -10.84
N ARG A 202 -15.17 -13.95 -10.77
CA ARG A 202 -15.38 -15.20 -11.53
C ARG A 202 -16.60 -15.97 -11.04
N GLU A 203 -16.76 -16.12 -9.73
CA GLU A 203 -17.84 -16.92 -9.14
C GLU A 203 -19.23 -16.29 -9.34
N ARG A 204 -19.32 -14.96 -9.30
CA ARG A 204 -20.59 -14.23 -9.42
C ARG A 204 -20.85 -13.64 -10.81
N GLY A 205 -19.92 -13.81 -11.76
CA GLY A 205 -20.05 -13.27 -13.11
C GLY A 205 -20.11 -11.74 -13.19
N MET A 206 -19.62 -11.04 -12.16
CA MET A 206 -19.61 -9.58 -12.11
C MET A 206 -18.50 -9.00 -12.98
N SER A 207 -18.67 -7.76 -13.42
CA SER A 207 -17.62 -6.98 -14.12
C SER A 207 -16.98 -5.99 -13.15
N LEU A 208 -15.77 -5.54 -13.46
CA LEU A 208 -14.98 -4.71 -12.55
C LEU A 208 -14.40 -3.50 -13.29
N LEU A 209 -14.71 -2.29 -12.81
CA LEU A 209 -13.95 -1.09 -13.14
C LEU A 209 -12.95 -0.85 -12.00
N PHE A 210 -11.67 -1.15 -12.25
CA PHE A 210 -10.61 -1.04 -11.27
C PHE A 210 -9.82 0.25 -11.49
N ILE A 211 -9.95 1.24 -10.60
CA ILE A 211 -9.20 2.48 -10.67
C ILE A 211 -8.01 2.39 -9.72
N THR A 212 -6.82 2.62 -10.26
CA THR A 212 -5.58 2.67 -9.47
C THR A 212 -4.55 3.52 -10.18
N HIS A 213 -3.53 3.96 -9.45
CA HIS A 213 -2.32 4.54 -10.01
C HIS A 213 -1.17 3.52 -10.14
N ASP A 214 -1.33 2.29 -9.61
CA ASP A 214 -0.33 1.22 -9.68
C ASP A 214 -0.57 0.28 -10.88
N ILE A 215 0.31 0.33 -11.87
CA ILE A 215 0.27 -0.51 -13.08
C ILE A 215 0.42 -1.99 -12.72
N SER A 216 1.27 -2.31 -11.76
CA SER A 216 1.59 -3.69 -11.37
C SER A 216 0.34 -4.40 -10.86
N VAL A 217 -0.52 -3.68 -10.12
CA VAL A 217 -1.83 -4.18 -9.70
C VAL A 217 -2.75 -4.41 -10.89
N VAL A 218 -2.77 -3.50 -11.89
CA VAL A 218 -3.61 -3.66 -13.10
C VAL A 218 -3.15 -4.85 -13.94
N VAL A 219 -1.85 -5.04 -14.12
CA VAL A 219 -1.25 -6.20 -14.81
C VAL A 219 -1.74 -7.52 -14.22
N GLN A 220 -1.89 -7.58 -12.90
CA GLN A 220 -2.31 -8.80 -12.19
C GLN A 220 -3.83 -9.01 -12.14
N THR A 221 -4.63 -7.95 -12.24
CA THR A 221 -6.06 -7.99 -11.88
C THR A 221 -7.03 -7.74 -13.03
N CYS A 222 -6.60 -7.02 -14.06
CA CYS A 222 -7.46 -6.55 -15.13
C CYS A 222 -7.21 -7.27 -16.44
N ASP A 223 -8.25 -7.39 -17.27
CA ASP A 223 -8.16 -7.97 -18.60
C ASP A 223 -7.79 -6.89 -19.64
N ARG A 224 -8.35 -5.69 -19.49
CA ARG A 224 -8.06 -4.50 -20.31
C ARG A 224 -7.72 -3.29 -19.47
N VAL A 225 -7.10 -2.29 -20.10
CA VAL A 225 -6.78 -1.01 -19.47
C VAL A 225 -7.22 0.16 -20.33
N ALA A 226 -7.57 1.27 -19.68
CA ALA A 226 -7.68 2.60 -20.24
C ALA A 226 -6.72 3.53 -19.47
N VAL A 227 -5.71 4.04 -20.17
CA VAL A 227 -4.69 4.93 -19.63
C VAL A 227 -5.16 6.36 -19.84
N MET A 228 -5.35 7.10 -18.75
CA MET A 228 -5.91 8.44 -18.72
C MET A 228 -4.83 9.48 -18.35
N TYR A 229 -4.90 10.65 -19.00
CA TYR A 229 -4.05 11.79 -18.71
C TYR A 229 -4.78 13.10 -19.01
N GLY A 230 -4.72 14.08 -18.11
CA GLY A 230 -5.29 15.42 -18.33
C GLY A 230 -6.75 15.44 -18.81
N GLY A 231 -7.61 14.59 -18.23
CA GLY A 231 -9.03 14.50 -18.57
C GLY A 231 -9.38 13.69 -19.83
N LYS A 232 -8.39 13.02 -20.46
CA LYS A 232 -8.53 12.31 -21.75
C LYS A 232 -7.99 10.88 -21.65
N ILE A 233 -8.51 9.96 -22.47
CA ILE A 233 -7.90 8.62 -22.66
C ILE A 233 -6.76 8.75 -23.68
N MET A 234 -5.58 8.27 -23.28
CA MET A 234 -4.35 8.28 -24.08
C MET A 234 -4.15 6.96 -24.82
N GLU A 235 -4.47 5.84 -24.18
CA GLU A 235 -4.30 4.50 -24.76
C GLU A 235 -5.27 3.53 -24.10
N THR A 236 -5.79 2.57 -24.85
CA THR A 236 -6.65 1.50 -24.32
C THR A 236 -6.43 0.18 -25.06
N GLY A 237 -6.63 -0.93 -24.36
CA GLY A 237 -6.62 -2.28 -24.92
C GLY A 237 -6.26 -3.35 -23.89
N PRO A 238 -5.94 -4.59 -24.33
CA PRO A 238 -5.51 -5.66 -23.44
C PRO A 238 -4.29 -5.24 -22.62
N VAL A 239 -4.34 -5.51 -21.31
CA VAL A 239 -3.34 -5.01 -20.34
C VAL A 239 -1.92 -5.38 -20.74
N ARG A 240 -1.70 -6.66 -21.09
CA ARG A 240 -0.38 -7.19 -21.49
C ARG A 240 0.14 -6.54 -22.78
N GLU A 241 -0.74 -6.22 -23.71
CA GLU A 241 -0.34 -5.57 -24.96
C GLU A 241 -0.02 -4.09 -24.78
N VAL A 242 -0.81 -3.38 -23.95
CA VAL A 242 -0.63 -1.95 -23.67
C VAL A 242 0.65 -1.70 -22.88
N PHE A 243 0.94 -2.49 -21.84
CA PHE A 243 2.16 -2.29 -21.04
C PHE A 243 3.39 -3.02 -21.59
N GLY A 244 3.23 -4.15 -22.30
CA GLY A 244 4.35 -4.82 -22.96
C GLY A 244 4.83 -4.12 -24.23
N ALA A 245 3.93 -3.45 -24.96
CA ALA A 245 4.24 -2.73 -26.19
C ALA A 245 3.43 -1.42 -26.31
N PRO A 246 3.69 -0.41 -25.45
CA PRO A 246 2.92 0.83 -25.41
C PRO A 246 3.03 1.65 -26.71
N PHE A 247 1.92 2.25 -27.15
CA PHE A 247 1.89 3.16 -28.29
C PHE A 247 2.12 4.62 -27.91
N HIS A 248 1.53 5.05 -26.80
CA HIS A 248 1.55 6.46 -26.44
C HIS A 248 2.80 6.80 -25.60
N PRO A 249 3.54 7.90 -25.89
CA PRO A 249 4.76 8.26 -25.15
C PRO A 249 4.57 8.40 -23.63
N TYR A 250 3.39 8.83 -23.18
CA TYR A 250 3.03 8.81 -21.76
C TYR A 250 3.00 7.39 -21.17
N THR A 251 2.36 6.43 -21.84
CA THR A 251 2.34 5.02 -21.42
C THR A 251 3.75 4.43 -21.38
N MET A 252 4.62 4.81 -22.33
CA MET A 252 6.04 4.44 -22.32
C MET A 252 6.75 4.95 -21.06
N GLY A 253 6.59 6.24 -20.76
CA GLY A 253 7.18 6.85 -19.55
C GLY A 253 6.65 6.24 -18.25
N LEU A 254 5.35 5.93 -18.19
CA LEU A 254 4.75 5.27 -17.04
C LEU A 254 5.30 3.87 -16.82
N THR A 255 5.42 3.08 -17.89
CA THR A 255 5.92 1.69 -17.82
C THR A 255 7.38 1.66 -17.35
N ASN A 256 8.19 2.61 -17.81
CA ASN A 256 9.61 2.70 -17.46
C ASN A 256 9.87 3.30 -16.06
N ALA A 257 8.84 3.77 -15.35
CA ALA A 257 8.97 4.42 -14.05
C ALA A 257 8.84 3.45 -12.85
N PHE A 258 8.50 2.18 -13.09
CA PHE A 258 8.33 1.18 -12.04
C PHE A 258 9.62 0.40 -11.76
N PRO A 259 10.02 0.23 -10.48
CA PRO A 259 11.04 -0.74 -10.11
C PRO A 259 10.50 -2.17 -10.23
N THR A 260 11.39 -3.13 -10.53
CA THR A 260 11.06 -4.56 -10.60
C THR A 260 11.84 -5.36 -9.56
N LEU A 261 11.23 -6.40 -8.98
CA LEU A 261 11.98 -7.34 -8.13
C LEU A 261 12.83 -8.32 -8.93
N GLU A 262 12.44 -8.59 -10.17
CA GLU A 262 13.16 -9.45 -11.10
C GLU A 262 13.76 -8.57 -12.21
N GLY A 263 15.07 -8.64 -12.43
CA GLY A 263 15.79 -7.86 -13.45
C GLY A 263 16.97 -7.03 -12.93
N ALA A 264 17.61 -6.27 -13.83
CA ALA A 264 18.78 -5.46 -13.53
C ALA A 264 18.38 -4.10 -12.92
N GLN A 265 19.12 -3.64 -11.91
CA GLN A 265 18.93 -2.30 -11.36
C GLN A 265 19.38 -1.23 -12.39
N LYS A 266 18.41 -0.58 -13.03
CA LYS A 266 18.63 0.61 -13.86
C LYS A 266 18.01 1.82 -13.16
N GLU A 267 18.59 3.00 -13.35
CA GLU A 267 17.99 4.23 -12.83
C GLU A 267 16.56 4.40 -13.40
N LEU A 268 15.59 4.62 -12.51
CA LEU A 268 14.18 4.73 -12.88
C LEU A 268 13.93 5.99 -13.70
N ILE A 269 13.18 5.83 -14.79
CA ILE A 269 12.70 6.96 -15.59
C ILE A 269 11.63 7.70 -14.79
N SER A 270 11.80 9.01 -14.63
CA SER A 270 10.77 9.89 -14.07
C SER A 270 10.26 10.82 -15.17
N ILE A 271 8.94 10.86 -15.37
CA ILE A 271 8.32 11.78 -16.32
C ILE A 271 8.40 13.21 -15.74
N PRO A 272 9.20 14.12 -16.32
CA PRO A 272 9.47 15.42 -15.72
C PRO A 272 8.25 16.34 -15.74
N GLY A 273 8.25 17.35 -14.88
CA GLY A 273 7.22 18.39 -14.82
C GLY A 273 5.97 17.97 -14.06
N SER A 274 4.83 18.58 -14.39
CA SER A 274 3.53 18.31 -13.76
C SER A 274 2.43 18.25 -14.83
N PRO A 275 1.28 17.59 -14.55
CA PRO A 275 0.11 17.62 -15.42
C PRO A 275 -0.30 19.03 -15.84
N PRO A 276 -0.94 19.20 -17.01
CA PRO A 276 -1.45 20.49 -17.45
C PRO A 276 -2.55 21.01 -16.51
N ASP A 277 -2.70 22.33 -16.45
CA ASP A 277 -3.82 22.96 -15.77
C ASP A 277 -5.14 22.64 -16.50
N LEU A 278 -6.11 22.08 -15.77
CA LEU A 278 -7.41 21.68 -16.31
C LEU A 278 -8.41 22.85 -16.38
N LEU A 279 -8.09 24.01 -15.81
CA LEU A 279 -8.83 25.26 -16.06
C LEU A 279 -8.63 25.73 -17.50
N ASN A 280 -7.38 25.72 -17.97
CA ASN A 280 -6.98 26.17 -19.30
C ASN A 280 -6.12 25.10 -19.97
N PRO A 281 -6.72 23.96 -20.35
CA PRO A 281 -5.92 22.86 -20.82
C PRO A 281 -5.45 23.13 -22.26
N PRO A 282 -4.30 22.57 -22.68
CA PRO A 282 -3.67 22.89 -23.95
C PRO A 282 -4.61 22.54 -25.13
N PRO A 283 -4.57 23.34 -26.23
CA PRO A 283 -5.44 23.15 -27.38
C PRO A 283 -5.12 21.85 -28.14
N GLY A 284 -3.85 21.43 -28.13
CA GLY A 284 -3.40 20.19 -28.75
C GLY A 284 -3.45 18.95 -27.84
N CYS A 285 -2.50 18.04 -28.04
CA CYS A 285 -2.26 16.87 -27.18
C CYS A 285 -2.00 17.32 -25.73
N ARG A 286 -2.75 16.74 -24.78
CA ARG A 286 -2.60 17.04 -23.34
C ARG A 286 -1.18 16.80 -22.84
N PHE A 287 -0.45 15.86 -23.43
CA PHE A 287 0.90 15.47 -23.02
C PHE A 287 2.03 16.19 -23.78
N ALA A 288 1.73 17.08 -24.74
CA ALA A 288 2.73 17.66 -25.64
C ALA A 288 3.94 18.29 -24.91
N GLU A 289 3.71 19.04 -23.82
CA GLU A 289 4.81 19.69 -23.08
C GLU A 289 5.80 18.70 -22.44
N ARG A 290 5.31 17.52 -22.02
CA ARG A 290 6.09 16.47 -21.37
C ARG A 290 6.49 15.33 -22.31
N CYS A 291 6.06 15.39 -23.57
CA CYS A 291 6.38 14.38 -24.57
C CYS A 291 7.75 14.67 -25.21
N PRO A 292 8.70 13.72 -25.20
CA PRO A 292 9.98 13.90 -25.88
C PRO A 292 9.85 14.03 -27.40
N PHE A 293 8.75 13.54 -27.97
CA PHE A 293 8.51 13.48 -29.42
C PHE A 293 7.47 14.52 -29.91
N ALA A 294 7.13 15.51 -29.09
CA ALA A 294 6.13 16.50 -29.45
C ALA A 294 6.57 17.34 -30.67
N THR A 295 5.68 17.46 -31.65
CA THR A 295 5.80 18.35 -32.81
C THR A 295 4.84 19.53 -32.67
N ASP A 296 4.91 20.50 -33.60
CA ASP A 296 3.97 21.62 -33.62
C ASP A 296 2.51 21.17 -33.77
N LEU A 297 2.26 20.11 -34.56
CA LEU A 297 0.94 19.49 -34.69
C LEU A 297 0.42 18.99 -33.34
N CYS A 298 1.28 18.36 -32.53
CA CYS A 298 0.93 17.94 -31.18
C CYS A 298 0.54 19.11 -30.27
N ARG A 299 1.05 20.33 -30.51
CA ARG A 299 0.75 21.52 -29.70
C ARG A 299 -0.53 22.22 -30.17
N SER A 300 -0.82 22.20 -31.47
CA SER A 300 -1.98 22.88 -32.06
C SER A 300 -3.25 22.03 -32.13
N GLU A 301 -3.14 20.70 -32.26
CA GLU A 301 -4.28 19.82 -32.51
C GLU A 301 -4.28 18.60 -31.59
N ALA A 302 -5.44 18.29 -31.00
CA ALA A 302 -5.61 17.14 -30.13
C ALA A 302 -5.69 15.86 -30.97
N PRO A 303 -4.84 14.85 -30.73
CA PRO A 303 -4.88 13.60 -31.49
C PRO A 303 -6.18 12.83 -31.20
N PRO A 304 -6.85 12.27 -32.22
CA PRO A 304 -8.01 11.42 -32.02
C PRO A 304 -7.60 10.09 -31.36
N LEU A 305 -8.50 9.49 -30.58
CA LEU A 305 -8.30 8.13 -30.07
C LEU A 305 -8.51 7.12 -31.22
N ALA A 306 -7.46 6.88 -31.99
CA ALA A 306 -7.50 6.06 -33.19
C ALA A 306 -7.16 4.59 -32.89
N LYS A 307 -7.78 3.66 -33.64
CA LYS A 307 -7.47 2.22 -33.53
C LYS A 307 -6.04 1.96 -33.99
N THR A 308 -5.28 1.27 -33.14
CA THR A 308 -3.90 0.82 -33.42
C THR A 308 -3.81 -0.71 -33.50
N GLY A 309 -4.88 -1.43 -33.18
CA GLY A 309 -5.03 -2.87 -33.31
C GLY A 309 -6.50 -3.30 -33.25
N ALA A 310 -6.77 -4.60 -33.18
CA ALA A 310 -8.14 -5.14 -33.17
C ALA A 310 -8.98 -4.65 -31.97
N ASP A 311 -8.37 -4.59 -30.79
CA ASP A 311 -8.98 -4.08 -29.55
C ASP A 311 -8.06 -3.07 -28.84
N ARG A 312 -7.27 -2.31 -29.63
CA ARG A 312 -6.33 -1.30 -29.13
C ARG A 312 -6.56 0.04 -29.81
N SER A 313 -6.48 1.11 -29.02
CA SER A 313 -6.51 2.48 -29.52
C SER A 313 -5.51 3.36 -28.79
N ALA A 314 -4.95 4.36 -29.47
CA ALA A 314 -4.04 5.34 -28.87
C ALA A 314 -4.29 6.74 -29.44
N ALA A 315 -4.25 7.74 -28.58
CA ALA A 315 -4.39 9.16 -28.91
C ALA A 315 -3.02 9.79 -29.21
N CYS A 316 -2.37 9.32 -30.28
CA CYS A 316 -1.09 9.85 -30.76
C CYS A 316 -1.18 10.19 -32.26
N HIS A 317 -0.57 11.29 -32.69
CA HIS A 317 -0.48 11.66 -34.11
C HIS A 317 0.46 10.76 -34.92
N TYR A 318 1.34 10.01 -34.26
CA TYR A 318 2.40 9.24 -34.92
C TYR A 318 2.42 7.75 -34.50
N PRO A 319 1.29 7.01 -34.54
CA PRO A 319 1.27 5.59 -34.17
C PRO A 319 2.23 4.73 -35.01
N GLN A 320 2.53 5.15 -36.25
CA GLN A 320 3.49 4.49 -37.14
C GLN A 320 4.96 4.59 -36.68
N LYS A 321 5.29 5.56 -35.81
CA LYS A 321 6.66 5.75 -35.27
C LYS A 321 6.87 5.05 -33.92
N VAL A 322 5.90 4.25 -33.46
CA VAL A 322 5.90 3.65 -32.12
C VAL A 322 7.15 2.85 -31.79
N ALA A 323 7.73 2.11 -32.75
CA ALA A 323 8.92 1.29 -32.49
C ALA A 323 10.14 2.15 -32.15
N GLU A 324 10.37 3.20 -32.95
CA GLU A 324 11.42 4.21 -32.71
C GLU A 324 11.20 4.93 -31.38
N PHE A 325 9.95 5.37 -31.11
CA PHE A 325 9.61 6.06 -29.88
C PHE A 325 9.84 5.21 -28.63
N ARG A 326 9.51 3.91 -28.66
CA ARG A 326 9.76 3.00 -27.53
C ARG A 326 11.24 2.85 -27.24
N GLU A 327 12.06 2.69 -28.28
CA GLU A 327 13.51 2.57 -28.10
C GLU A 327 14.10 3.83 -27.48
N ILE A 328 13.75 5.01 -28.01
CA ILE A 328 14.28 6.28 -27.51
C ILE A 328 13.75 6.57 -26.09
N ALA A 329 12.45 6.36 -25.83
CA ALA A 329 11.83 6.60 -24.53
C ALA A 329 12.32 5.66 -23.41
N SER A 330 13.03 4.58 -23.74
CA SER A 330 13.67 3.70 -22.76
C SER A 330 14.96 4.27 -22.15
N ARG A 331 15.44 5.42 -22.66
CA ARG A 331 16.70 6.06 -22.25
C ARG A 331 16.42 7.22 -21.28
N ASN A 332 17.19 7.31 -20.19
CA ASN A 332 17.03 8.39 -19.19
C ASN A 332 17.35 9.77 -19.79
N GLU A 333 18.31 9.85 -20.71
CA GLU A 333 18.73 11.09 -21.36
C GLU A 333 17.58 11.77 -22.11
N THR A 334 16.69 10.97 -22.71
CA THR A 334 15.49 11.45 -23.41
C THR A 334 14.55 12.21 -22.49
N TRP A 335 14.31 11.70 -21.28
CA TRP A 335 13.45 12.34 -20.31
C TRP A 335 14.14 13.51 -19.59
N ALA A 336 15.45 13.42 -19.39
CA ALA A 336 16.25 14.53 -18.88
C ALA A 336 16.21 15.76 -19.82
N GLU A 337 16.27 15.55 -21.14
CA GLU A 337 16.12 16.62 -22.13
C GLU A 337 14.77 17.32 -22.06
N VAL A 338 13.68 16.55 -21.89
CA VAL A 338 12.36 17.13 -21.62
C VAL A 338 12.39 17.94 -20.33
N GLY A 339 13.03 17.42 -19.28
CA GLY A 339 13.24 18.12 -18.02
C GLY A 339 13.92 19.48 -18.20
N ARG A 340 14.99 19.56 -19.01
CA ARG A 340 15.67 20.82 -19.36
C ARG A 340 14.73 21.77 -20.09
N ARG A 341 14.02 21.27 -21.10
CA ARG A 341 13.09 22.06 -21.93
C ARG A 341 12.01 22.75 -21.09
N ILE A 342 11.52 22.09 -20.04
CA ILE A 342 10.44 22.61 -19.18
C ILE A 342 10.94 23.20 -17.85
N GLY A 343 12.26 23.32 -17.66
CA GLY A 343 12.86 23.85 -16.44
C GLY A 343 12.65 22.97 -15.19
N ALA A 344 12.39 21.68 -15.37
CA ALA A 344 12.19 20.70 -14.30
C ALA A 344 13.46 19.91 -13.93
N GLU A 345 14.60 20.20 -14.56
CA GLU A 345 15.85 19.47 -14.31
C GLU A 345 16.49 19.84 -12.96
N VAL A 346 16.99 18.84 -12.25
CA VAL A 346 17.92 19.05 -11.14
C VAL A 346 19.30 19.33 -11.74
N GLU A 347 19.49 20.52 -12.34
CA GLU A 347 20.84 21.04 -12.53
C GLU A 347 21.54 21.12 -11.17
N GLY A 348 22.63 20.38 -11.08
CA GLY A 348 23.47 20.27 -9.91
C GLY A 348 24.38 19.07 -10.10
N ARG A 349 25.49 19.25 -10.83
CA ARG A 349 26.71 18.53 -10.48
C ARG A 349 27.00 18.92 -9.05
N LEU A 350 26.50 18.13 -8.10
CA LEU A 350 26.97 18.21 -6.74
C LEU A 350 28.43 17.82 -6.82
N VAL A 351 29.30 18.69 -6.31
CA VAL A 351 30.71 18.34 -6.13
C VAL A 351 30.67 17.09 -5.25
N PRO A 352 31.20 15.94 -5.70
CA PRO A 352 31.23 14.75 -4.86
C PRO A 352 31.85 15.16 -3.53
N ALA A 353 31.16 14.88 -2.43
CA ALA A 353 31.85 14.86 -1.15
C ALA A 353 33.06 13.94 -1.30
N GLU A 354 34.20 14.31 -0.73
CA GLU A 354 35.32 13.38 -0.55
C GLU A 354 34.77 12.05 -0.02
N ALA A 355 35.29 10.93 -0.56
CA ALA A 355 34.78 9.56 -0.40
C ALA A 355 34.00 9.30 0.90
N PRO A 356 32.88 8.54 0.86
CA PRO A 356 32.01 8.35 2.01
C PRO A 356 32.83 8.04 3.25
N ALA A 357 32.66 8.89 4.27
CA ALA A 357 33.40 8.76 5.53
C ALA A 357 33.26 7.31 5.99
N THR A 358 34.35 6.57 6.11
CA THR A 358 34.28 5.20 6.62
C THR A 358 33.93 5.25 8.10
N GLY A 359 32.81 4.66 8.51
CA GLY A 359 32.43 4.61 9.92
C GLY A 359 30.96 4.25 10.17
N GLU A 360 30.71 3.77 11.37
CA GLU A 360 29.37 3.44 11.87
C GLU A 360 28.63 4.74 12.28
N VAL A 361 27.49 5.03 11.65
CA VAL A 361 26.64 6.19 11.98
C VAL A 361 25.72 5.87 13.14
N LEU A 362 25.20 4.64 13.16
CA LEU A 362 24.28 4.16 14.18
C LEU A 362 24.52 2.68 14.48
N ARG A 363 24.55 2.31 15.75
CA ARG A 363 24.48 0.92 16.23
C ARG A 363 23.40 0.78 17.27
N VAL A 364 22.55 -0.21 17.07
CA VAL A 364 21.37 -0.48 17.89
C VAL A 364 21.56 -1.87 18.49
N GLU A 365 21.41 -1.98 19.80
CA GLU A 365 21.62 -3.23 20.53
C GLU A 365 20.43 -3.52 21.44
N ASN A 366 19.80 -4.69 21.21
CA ASN A 366 18.71 -5.24 22.01
C ASN A 366 17.57 -4.23 22.26
N LEU A 367 17.24 -3.45 21.24
CA LEU A 367 16.26 -2.37 21.33
C LEU A 367 14.87 -2.94 21.61
N LYS A 368 14.22 -2.38 22.64
CA LYS A 368 12.83 -2.69 22.98
C LYS A 368 12.02 -1.42 23.12
N ARG A 369 10.83 -1.41 22.54
CA ARG A 369 9.83 -0.37 22.72
C ARG A 369 8.46 -1.01 22.89
N TYR A 370 7.97 -0.96 24.12
CA TYR A 370 6.65 -1.47 24.48
C TYR A 370 5.73 -0.33 24.88
N PHE A 371 4.45 -0.44 24.53
CA PHE A 371 3.42 0.52 24.92
C PHE A 371 2.43 -0.12 25.87
N ASP A 372 2.10 0.57 26.96
CA ASP A 372 1.07 0.11 27.89
C ASP A 372 -0.31 0.35 27.31
N VAL A 373 -1.17 -0.67 27.36
CA VAL A 373 -2.57 -0.60 26.99
C VAL A 373 -3.39 -0.48 28.28
N PRO A 374 -4.21 0.58 28.44
CA PRO A 374 -5.07 0.73 29.61
C PRO A 374 -6.01 -0.47 29.74
N GLY A 375 -5.95 -1.16 30.88
CA GLY A 375 -6.89 -2.23 31.24
C GLY A 375 -8.06 -1.72 32.07
N GLY A 376 -9.07 -2.57 32.28
CA GLY A 376 -10.13 -2.31 33.27
C GLY A 376 -9.56 -2.24 34.70
N LEU A 377 -10.34 -1.71 35.66
CA LEU A 377 -9.92 -1.42 37.04
C LEU A 377 -9.30 -2.62 37.81
N MET A 378 -9.48 -3.86 37.35
CA MET A 378 -8.99 -5.11 37.95
C MET A 378 -8.09 -5.96 37.02
N GLU A 379 -7.77 -5.50 35.81
CA GLU A 379 -6.93 -6.24 34.87
C GLU A 379 -5.47 -5.75 34.87
N GLN A 380 -4.51 -6.67 34.71
CA GLN A 380 -3.11 -6.26 34.53
C GLN A 380 -2.95 -5.47 33.22
N PRO A 381 -2.13 -4.40 33.22
CA PRO A 381 -1.88 -3.62 32.01
C PRO A 381 -1.18 -4.50 30.97
N ARG A 382 -1.81 -4.63 29.80
CA ARG A 382 -1.25 -5.37 28.67
C ARG A 382 -0.23 -4.49 27.93
N LYS A 383 0.73 -5.11 27.25
CA LYS A 383 1.77 -4.39 26.51
C LYS A 383 1.74 -4.71 25.03
N VAL A 384 1.86 -3.70 24.18
CA VAL A 384 2.09 -3.86 22.74
C VAL A 384 3.59 -3.91 22.50
N HIS A 385 4.07 -5.02 21.94
CA HIS A 385 5.49 -5.26 21.63
C HIS A 385 5.86 -4.70 20.25
N ALA A 386 6.00 -3.37 20.14
CA ALA A 386 6.22 -2.70 18.85
C ALA A 386 7.65 -2.87 18.31
N ALA A 387 8.67 -2.86 19.18
CA ALA A 387 10.02 -3.28 18.86
C ALA A 387 10.50 -4.20 19.98
N ASP A 388 11.08 -5.34 19.63
CA ASP A 388 11.40 -6.37 20.61
C ASP A 388 12.70 -7.10 20.27
N ASP A 389 13.78 -6.68 20.92
CA ASP A 389 15.13 -7.24 20.75
C ASP A 389 15.75 -6.98 19.35
N ILE A 390 15.55 -5.76 18.84
CA ILE A 390 16.11 -5.35 17.54
C ILE A 390 17.59 -4.97 17.72
N SER A 391 18.46 -5.58 16.92
CA SER A 391 19.87 -5.18 16.81
C SER A 391 20.25 -4.97 15.35
N LEU A 392 20.79 -3.81 15.02
CA LEU A 392 21.16 -3.43 13.65
C LEU A 392 22.24 -2.34 13.64
N THR A 393 22.88 -2.16 12.49
CA THR A 393 23.88 -1.11 12.26
C THR A 393 23.59 -0.37 10.96
N LEU A 394 23.91 0.93 10.95
CA LEU A 394 23.88 1.81 9.79
C LEU A 394 25.27 2.39 9.57
N GLN A 395 25.86 2.10 8.41
CA GLN A 395 27.12 2.62 7.97
C GLN A 395 26.95 4.00 7.33
N ALA A 396 28.02 4.79 7.34
CA ALA A 396 28.05 6.08 6.68
C ALA A 396 27.89 5.95 5.15
N GLY A 397 26.97 6.73 4.61
CA GLY A 397 26.61 6.68 3.19
C GLY A 397 25.84 5.42 2.80
N GLU A 398 25.31 4.64 3.76
CA GLU A 398 24.46 3.48 3.50
C GLU A 398 22.98 3.88 3.49
N ILE A 399 22.19 3.26 2.61
CA ILE A 399 20.74 3.19 2.71
C ILE A 399 20.36 1.80 3.24
N LEU A 400 19.93 1.72 4.50
CA LEU A 400 19.37 0.51 5.11
C LEU A 400 17.85 0.50 4.89
N GLY A 401 17.35 -0.44 4.10
CA GLY A 401 15.94 -0.72 3.94
C GLY A 401 15.36 -1.42 5.16
N LEU A 402 14.20 -0.98 5.64
CA LEU A 402 13.42 -1.63 6.70
C LEU A 402 12.05 -2.02 6.14
N ALA A 403 11.86 -3.32 5.87
CA ALA A 403 10.68 -3.86 5.20
C ALA A 403 9.75 -4.64 6.15
N GLY A 404 8.48 -4.80 5.78
CA GLY A 404 7.53 -5.66 6.49
C GLY A 404 6.09 -5.16 6.37
N GLU A 405 5.12 -5.99 6.74
CA GLU A 405 3.69 -5.64 6.74
C GLU A 405 3.36 -4.49 7.71
N SER A 406 2.16 -3.93 7.56
CA SER A 406 1.66 -2.90 8.47
C SER A 406 1.56 -3.45 9.90
N GLY A 407 1.90 -2.62 10.89
CA GLY A 407 1.93 -3.03 12.30
C GLY A 407 3.14 -3.88 12.72
N SER A 408 4.11 -4.14 11.83
CA SER A 408 5.31 -4.92 12.20
C SER A 408 6.30 -4.17 13.11
N GLY A 409 6.14 -2.87 13.34
CA GLY A 409 6.98 -2.07 14.24
C GLY A 409 7.96 -1.10 13.57
N LYS A 410 7.94 -0.98 12.24
CA LYS A 410 8.94 -0.20 11.47
C LYS A 410 8.95 1.28 11.81
N THR A 411 7.79 1.96 11.75
CA THR A 411 7.65 3.38 12.10
C THR A 411 8.09 3.64 13.54
N THR A 412 7.63 2.82 14.50
CA THR A 412 8.06 2.93 15.90
C THR A 412 9.57 2.78 16.05
N THR A 413 10.17 1.82 15.34
CA THR A 413 11.63 1.63 15.35
C THR A 413 12.31 2.89 14.83
N GLY A 414 11.91 3.39 13.67
CA GLY A 414 12.42 4.63 13.08
C GLY A 414 12.32 5.85 14.01
N GLU A 415 11.17 6.06 14.65
CA GLU A 415 10.94 7.15 15.61
C GLU A 415 11.85 7.04 16.84
N VAL A 416 12.15 5.83 17.30
CA VAL A 416 13.07 5.60 18.41
C VAL A 416 14.52 5.89 17.98
N LEU A 417 14.93 5.54 16.75
CA LEU A 417 16.27 5.83 16.23
C LEU A 417 16.57 7.34 16.16
N VAL A 418 15.56 8.18 15.88
CA VAL A 418 15.69 9.65 15.86
C VAL A 418 15.31 10.31 17.20
N LYS A 419 15.07 9.51 18.25
CA LYS A 419 14.67 9.97 19.58
C LYS A 419 13.43 10.87 19.57
N LEU A 420 12.44 10.56 18.73
CA LEU A 420 11.08 11.07 18.88
C LEU A 420 10.33 10.31 19.97
N GLN A 421 10.66 9.03 20.14
CA GLN A 421 10.24 8.21 21.26
C GLN A 421 11.44 7.72 22.08
N ASP A 422 11.22 7.50 23.38
CA ASP A 422 12.21 6.87 24.25
C ASP A 422 12.13 5.35 24.14
N PRO A 423 13.27 4.62 24.08
CA PRO A 423 13.26 3.17 24.18
C PRO A 423 12.77 2.73 25.57
N THR A 424 12.11 1.59 25.63
CA THR A 424 11.79 0.92 26.91
C THR A 424 13.06 0.32 27.52
N SER A 425 13.92 -0.27 26.69
CA SER A 425 15.25 -0.76 27.06
C SER A 425 16.11 -0.96 25.80
N GLY A 426 17.38 -1.31 26.00
CA GLY A 426 18.37 -1.43 24.93
C GLY A 426 19.19 -0.16 24.76
N GLN A 427 20.21 -0.22 23.92
CA GLN A 427 21.16 0.87 23.70
C GLN A 427 21.16 1.30 22.25
N ILE A 428 21.40 2.59 22.03
CA ILE A 428 21.50 3.17 20.69
C ILE A 428 22.73 4.05 20.69
N PHE A 429 23.74 3.69 19.91
CA PHE A 429 24.98 4.45 19.78
C PHE A 429 24.96 5.24 18.48
N SER A 430 25.27 6.54 18.54
CA SER A 430 25.48 7.38 17.37
C SER A 430 26.85 8.04 17.47
N GLU A 431 27.73 7.76 16.51
CA GLU A 431 29.13 8.23 16.51
C GLU A 431 29.85 7.93 17.85
N GLY A 432 29.55 6.77 18.45
CA GLY A 432 30.13 6.31 19.73
C GLY A 432 29.42 6.80 21.00
N GLU A 433 28.46 7.71 20.90
CA GLU A 433 27.67 8.23 22.04
C GLU A 433 26.38 7.43 22.23
N ASP A 434 26.09 6.92 23.43
CA ASP A 434 24.79 6.31 23.74
C ASP A 434 23.70 7.39 23.83
N ILE A 435 22.79 7.38 22.86
CA ILE A 435 21.74 8.38 22.73
C ILE A 435 20.45 8.03 23.50
N ALA A 436 20.34 6.80 24.04
CA ALA A 436 19.08 6.30 24.62
C ALA A 436 18.57 7.18 25.76
N GLY A 437 19.49 7.73 26.58
CA GLY A 437 19.18 8.59 27.73
C GLY A 437 19.16 10.10 27.46
N LEU A 438 19.42 10.56 26.23
CA LEU A 438 19.60 11.99 25.96
C LEU A 438 18.33 12.82 26.20
N LYS A 439 18.49 13.94 26.89
CA LYS A 439 17.42 14.91 27.19
C LYS A 439 17.90 16.35 26.95
N GLY A 440 16.95 17.28 26.88
CA GLY A 440 17.22 18.73 26.85
C GLY A 440 18.16 19.17 25.70
N ARG A 441 19.23 19.89 26.04
CA ARG A 441 20.17 20.46 25.06
C ARG A 441 20.93 19.39 24.27
N ALA A 442 21.31 18.27 24.90
CA ALA A 442 22.02 17.19 24.22
C ALA A 442 21.13 16.50 23.17
N LEU A 443 19.87 16.23 23.53
CA LEU A 443 18.87 15.72 22.57
C LEU A 443 18.64 16.69 21.40
N LYS A 444 18.57 18.00 21.69
CA LYS A 444 18.48 19.03 20.64
C LYS A 444 19.71 19.00 19.72
N ALA A 445 20.92 18.79 20.24
CA ALA A 445 22.12 18.68 19.42
C ALA A 445 22.10 17.41 18.55
N PHE A 446 21.69 16.27 19.11
CA PHE A 446 21.52 15.02 18.37
C PHE A 446 20.50 15.16 17.23
N ARG A 447 19.33 15.74 17.49
CA ARG A 447 18.29 15.97 16.47
C ARG A 447 18.72 16.91 15.35
N ARG A 448 19.84 17.63 15.46
CA ARG A 448 20.41 18.34 14.30
C ARG A 448 21.01 17.37 13.27
N ARG A 449 21.60 16.27 13.75
CA ARG A 449 22.30 15.25 12.95
C ARG A 449 21.38 14.11 12.51
N ALA A 450 20.23 13.95 13.15
CA ALA A 450 19.24 12.91 12.88
C ALA A 450 17.89 13.54 12.52
N GLN A 451 17.36 13.24 11.34
CA GLN A 451 16.09 13.80 10.86
C GLN A 451 15.13 12.69 10.43
N MET A 452 13.84 13.02 10.34
CA MET A 452 12.81 12.11 9.88
C MET A 452 11.94 12.76 8.80
N VAL A 453 11.65 11.99 7.75
CA VAL A 453 10.60 12.29 6.76
C VAL A 453 9.47 11.32 7.07
N PHE A 454 8.31 11.83 7.48
CA PHE A 454 7.18 10.97 7.87
C PHE A 454 6.32 10.56 6.67
N GLN A 455 5.53 9.51 6.87
CA GLN A 455 4.63 8.89 5.89
C GLN A 455 3.62 9.87 5.28
N ASP A 456 2.99 10.72 6.10
CA ASP A 456 1.92 11.63 5.66
C ASP A 456 2.42 13.10 5.57
N PRO A 457 2.66 13.64 4.36
CA PRO A 457 3.05 15.04 4.20
C PRO A 457 1.95 16.04 4.62
N TYR A 458 0.68 15.63 4.68
CA TYR A 458 -0.43 16.47 5.11
C TYR A 458 -0.42 16.72 6.61
N GLN A 459 0.05 15.75 7.40
CA GLN A 459 0.13 15.88 8.87
C GLN A 459 1.44 16.52 9.34
N THR A 460 2.50 16.46 8.54
CA THR A 460 3.84 16.97 8.95
C THR A 460 4.05 18.46 8.74
N LEU A 461 3.34 19.06 7.77
CA LEU A 461 3.50 20.47 7.41
C LEU A 461 2.43 21.30 8.08
N ASN A 462 2.82 22.33 8.85
CA ASN A 462 1.85 23.23 9.47
C ASN A 462 1.09 24.00 8.37
N PRO A 463 -0.25 23.83 8.23
CA PRO A 463 -0.99 24.40 7.12
C PRO A 463 -1.08 25.94 7.16
N ARG A 464 -0.74 26.56 8.30
CA ARG A 464 -0.77 28.01 8.52
C ARG A 464 0.55 28.70 8.20
N PHE A 465 1.62 27.95 7.92
CA PHE A 465 2.93 28.52 7.63
C PHE A 465 3.23 28.46 6.13
N THR A 466 3.99 29.45 5.65
CA THR A 466 4.51 29.43 4.28
C THR A 466 5.60 28.37 4.14
N ILE A 467 5.85 27.91 2.92
CA ILE A 467 6.91 26.92 2.64
C ILE A 467 8.27 27.43 3.11
N GLU A 468 8.59 28.71 2.90
CA GLU A 468 9.84 29.31 3.38
C GLU A 468 9.98 29.16 4.90
N ARG A 469 8.91 29.43 5.65
CA ARG A 469 8.91 29.32 7.10
C ARG A 469 9.06 27.86 7.53
N ILE A 470 8.37 26.94 6.89
CA ILE A 470 8.41 25.51 7.23
C ILE A 470 9.81 24.93 7.02
N VAL A 471 10.43 25.18 5.86
CA VAL A 471 11.77 24.70 5.54
C VAL A 471 12.84 25.46 6.34
N GLY A 472 12.61 26.73 6.68
CA GLY A 472 13.54 27.54 7.47
C GLY A 472 13.47 27.32 8.98
N GLU A 473 12.39 26.73 9.50
CA GLU A 473 12.17 26.53 10.94
C GLU A 473 13.30 25.74 11.63
N PRO A 474 13.80 24.61 11.08
CA PRO A 474 14.93 23.89 11.68
C PRO A 474 16.18 24.78 11.85
N LEU A 475 16.49 25.65 10.88
CA LEU A 475 17.63 26.56 10.96
C LEU A 475 17.49 27.57 12.11
N VAL A 476 16.26 28.04 12.37
CA VAL A 476 15.96 28.94 13.48
C VAL A 476 16.08 28.20 14.81
N ILE A 477 15.51 27.00 14.91
CA ILE A 477 15.56 26.17 16.12
C ILE A 477 17.02 25.93 16.55
N HIS A 478 17.91 25.61 15.61
CA HIS A 478 19.32 25.32 15.89
C HIS A 478 20.23 26.56 15.83
N GLY A 479 19.71 27.74 15.51
CA GLY A 479 20.49 28.99 15.48
C GLY A 479 21.56 29.04 14.38
N LEU A 480 21.33 28.38 13.24
CA LEU A 480 22.35 28.17 12.20
C LEU A 480 22.38 29.26 11.11
N ALA A 481 21.25 29.95 10.88
CA ALA A 481 21.17 30.99 9.87
C ALA A 481 20.04 31.99 10.21
N LYS A 482 20.20 33.25 9.77
CA LYS A 482 19.22 34.34 9.91
C LYS A 482 19.16 35.16 8.62
N GLY A 483 18.08 35.92 8.44
CA GLY A 483 17.91 36.83 7.30
C GLY A 483 18.15 36.16 5.95
N ASP A 484 18.93 36.82 5.09
CA ASP A 484 19.21 36.37 3.72
C ASP A 484 19.97 35.04 3.67
N ALA A 485 20.88 34.78 4.63
CA ALA A 485 21.58 33.50 4.70
C ALA A 485 20.62 32.34 4.95
N ARG A 486 19.56 32.55 5.76
CA ARG A 486 18.51 31.55 5.96
C ARG A 486 17.73 31.32 4.67
N ARG A 487 17.32 32.41 4.00
CA ARG A 487 16.56 32.34 2.75
C ARG A 487 17.35 31.61 1.67
N ALA A 488 18.66 31.86 1.56
CA ALA A 488 19.54 31.17 0.61
C ALA A 488 19.60 29.66 0.86
N ARG A 489 19.74 29.21 2.12
CA ARG A 489 19.71 27.77 2.46
C ARG A 489 18.35 27.13 2.19
N VAL A 490 17.26 27.84 2.43
CA VAL A 490 15.91 27.37 2.11
C VAL A 490 15.72 27.19 0.60
N VAL A 491 16.14 28.18 -0.19
CA VAL A 491 16.12 28.09 -1.67
C VAL A 491 16.92 26.88 -2.12
N GLN A 492 18.16 26.73 -1.66
CA GLN A 492 19.02 25.60 -2.00
C GLN A 492 18.37 24.25 -1.63
N ALA A 493 17.75 24.13 -0.45
CA ALA A 493 17.08 22.90 -0.02
C ALA A 493 15.86 22.56 -0.89
N LEU A 494 15.05 23.56 -1.25
CA LEU A 494 13.89 23.37 -2.14
C LEU A 494 14.33 22.94 -3.55
N GLU A 495 15.38 23.56 -4.09
CA GLU A 495 15.93 23.20 -5.40
C GLU A 495 16.54 21.80 -5.38
N ARG A 496 17.27 21.44 -4.32
CA ARG A 496 17.79 20.08 -4.10
C ARG A 496 16.67 19.04 -4.03
N ALA A 497 15.51 19.39 -3.47
CA ALA A 497 14.32 18.53 -3.47
C ALA A 497 13.54 18.53 -4.80
N GLY A 498 14.02 19.22 -5.83
CA GLY A 498 13.41 19.29 -7.16
C GLY A 498 12.22 20.24 -7.27
N LEU A 499 12.11 21.24 -6.40
CA LEU A 499 11.12 22.32 -6.49
C LEU A 499 11.77 23.55 -7.15
N LYS A 500 11.83 23.55 -8.48
CA LYS A 500 12.42 24.63 -9.29
C LYS A 500 11.39 25.40 -10.13
N PRO A 501 11.58 26.72 -10.35
CA PRO A 501 12.45 27.58 -9.54
C PRO A 501 11.88 27.73 -8.13
N ALA A 502 12.73 27.66 -7.10
CA ALA A 502 12.27 27.60 -5.70
C ALA A 502 11.47 28.85 -5.27
N GLN A 503 11.76 29.99 -5.90
CA GLN A 503 11.11 31.27 -5.65
C GLN A 503 9.60 31.20 -5.83
N THR A 504 9.11 30.35 -6.74
CA THR A 504 7.68 30.13 -6.99
C THR A 504 6.94 29.52 -5.79
N TYR A 505 7.66 28.87 -4.89
CA TYR A 505 7.10 28.10 -3.78
C TYR A 505 7.22 28.79 -2.42
N LEU A 506 8.19 29.71 -2.24
CA LEU A 506 8.54 30.27 -0.93
C LEU A 506 7.35 30.83 -0.14
N GLU A 507 6.49 31.58 -0.81
CA GLU A 507 5.34 32.27 -0.20
C GLU A 507 4.06 31.43 -0.20
N ARG A 508 4.08 30.26 -0.86
CA ARG A 508 2.92 29.37 -0.91
C ARG A 508 2.68 28.72 0.45
N PHE A 509 1.47 28.24 0.64
CA PHE A 509 1.07 27.41 1.76
C PHE A 509 0.99 25.94 1.34
N PRO A 510 1.10 24.98 2.29
CA PRO A 510 0.99 23.55 1.97
C PRO A 510 -0.26 23.22 1.16
N HIS A 511 -1.41 23.82 1.49
CA HIS A 511 -2.68 23.54 0.82
C HIS A 511 -2.71 23.87 -0.68
N GLU A 512 -1.80 24.73 -1.14
CA GLU A 512 -1.66 25.17 -2.54
C GLU A 512 -0.72 24.29 -3.37
N LEU A 513 -0.12 23.28 -2.73
CA LEU A 513 0.80 22.33 -3.36
C LEU A 513 0.11 20.99 -3.65
N SER A 514 0.50 20.36 -4.76
CA SER A 514 0.20 18.95 -5.03
C SER A 514 0.82 18.02 -3.97
N GLY A 515 0.31 16.80 -3.82
CA GLY A 515 0.85 15.82 -2.87
C GLY A 515 2.36 15.57 -3.06
N GLY A 516 2.80 15.39 -4.30
CA GLY A 516 4.22 15.26 -4.64
C GLY A 516 5.07 16.47 -4.29
N GLN A 517 4.56 17.68 -4.50
CA GLN A 517 5.26 18.90 -4.10
C GLN A 517 5.36 19.03 -2.58
N ARG A 518 4.31 18.68 -1.82
CA ARG A 518 4.36 18.66 -0.36
C ARG A 518 5.39 17.67 0.17
N GLN A 519 5.47 16.49 -0.42
CA GLN A 519 6.48 15.50 -0.04
C GLN A 519 7.89 16.04 -0.29
N ARG A 520 8.13 16.71 -1.42
CA ARG A 520 9.41 17.37 -1.71
C ARG A 520 9.72 18.50 -0.71
N VAL A 521 8.71 19.24 -0.24
CA VAL A 521 8.90 20.22 0.85
C VAL A 521 9.27 19.53 2.16
N ALA A 522 8.64 18.40 2.51
CA ALA A 522 8.99 17.62 3.71
C ALA A 522 10.45 17.11 3.64
N ILE A 523 10.87 16.62 2.47
CA ILE A 523 12.26 16.23 2.20
C ILE A 523 13.20 17.44 2.34
N ALA A 524 12.87 18.59 1.70
CA ALA A 524 13.65 19.82 1.79
C ALA A 524 13.85 20.27 3.25
N ARG A 525 12.79 20.20 4.06
CA ARG A 525 12.82 20.51 5.50
C ARG A 525 13.78 19.59 6.26
N ALA A 526 13.86 18.31 5.93
CA ALA A 526 14.79 17.37 6.58
C ALA A 526 16.25 17.65 6.15
N ILE A 527 16.51 17.85 4.86
CA ILE A 527 17.88 18.02 4.35
C ILE A 527 18.48 19.41 4.60
N VAL A 528 17.67 20.42 4.93
CA VAL A 528 18.15 21.80 5.18
C VAL A 528 19.18 21.87 6.31
N LEU A 529 19.20 20.89 7.21
CA LEU A 529 20.17 20.78 8.29
C LEU A 529 21.47 20.08 7.90
N GLU A 530 21.51 19.44 6.72
CA GLU A 530 22.58 18.54 6.28
C GLU A 530 22.86 17.46 7.35
N PRO A 531 21.86 16.62 7.67
CA PRO A 531 21.97 15.61 8.72
C PRO A 531 22.95 14.49 8.33
N ARG A 532 23.44 13.76 9.33
CA ARG A 532 24.26 12.55 9.13
C ARG A 532 23.41 11.38 8.66
N PHE A 533 22.19 11.27 9.19
CA PHE A 533 21.22 10.31 8.68
C PHE A 533 19.78 10.81 8.73
N ILE A 534 18.95 10.20 7.86
CA ILE A 534 17.52 10.44 7.78
C ILE A 534 16.76 9.11 7.92
N VAL A 535 15.76 9.07 8.79
CA VAL A 535 14.73 8.02 8.74
C VAL A 535 13.65 8.47 7.77
N ALA A 536 13.51 7.79 6.64
CA ALA A 536 12.47 8.07 5.66
C ALA A 536 11.36 7.03 5.80
N ASP A 537 10.26 7.42 6.45
CA ASP A 537 9.13 6.53 6.71
C ASP A 537 8.11 6.59 5.59
N GLU A 538 8.05 5.53 4.78
CA GLU A 538 7.18 5.41 3.60
C GLU A 538 7.13 6.67 2.72
N PRO A 539 8.27 7.22 2.30
CA PRO A 539 8.35 8.56 1.72
C PRO A 539 7.71 8.67 0.32
N VAL A 540 7.22 7.57 -0.24
CA VAL A 540 6.65 7.49 -1.60
C VAL A 540 5.29 6.80 -1.69
N SER A 541 4.73 6.30 -0.58
CA SER A 541 3.53 5.44 -0.61
C SER A 541 2.29 6.17 -1.12
N MET A 542 2.19 7.48 -0.90
CA MET A 542 1.07 8.33 -1.34
C MET A 542 1.33 9.07 -2.67
N LEU A 543 2.36 8.67 -3.43
CA LEU A 543 2.77 9.37 -4.64
C LEU A 543 2.46 8.57 -5.90
N ASP A 544 2.06 9.31 -6.94
CA ASP A 544 2.01 8.80 -8.31
C ASP A 544 3.36 8.23 -8.75
N VAL A 545 3.31 7.26 -9.65
CA VAL A 545 4.47 6.52 -10.18
C VAL A 545 5.61 7.44 -10.66
N SER A 546 5.28 8.44 -11.48
CA SER A 546 6.29 9.35 -12.06
C SER A 546 6.99 10.19 -10.99
N ILE A 547 6.26 10.58 -9.94
CA ILE A 547 6.81 11.33 -8.81
C ILE A 547 7.59 10.42 -7.86
N ARG A 548 7.10 9.19 -7.61
CA ARG A 548 7.76 8.16 -6.81
C ARG A 548 9.18 7.91 -7.32
N ALA A 549 9.35 7.62 -8.61
CA ALA A 549 10.66 7.44 -9.23
C ALA A 549 11.59 8.64 -8.97
N GLY A 550 11.08 9.86 -9.14
CA GLY A 550 11.84 11.09 -8.90
C GLY A 550 12.28 11.26 -7.44
N VAL A 551 11.47 10.85 -6.46
CA VAL A 551 11.81 10.89 -5.03
C VAL A 551 12.84 9.82 -4.67
N LEU A 552 12.72 8.60 -5.21
CA LEU A 552 13.71 7.54 -5.00
C LEU A 552 15.08 7.96 -5.56
N ASN A 553 15.12 8.56 -6.76
CA ASN A 553 16.36 9.09 -7.35
C ASN A 553 16.95 10.25 -6.53
N LEU A 554 16.13 11.04 -5.84
CA LEU A 554 16.63 12.08 -4.92
C LEU A 554 17.34 11.47 -3.72
N MET A 555 16.82 10.39 -3.13
CA MET A 555 17.46 9.75 -1.97
C MET A 555 18.83 9.18 -2.32
N ARG A 556 18.93 8.48 -3.45
CA ARG A 556 20.22 7.97 -3.96
C ARG A 556 21.21 9.10 -4.20
N ARG A 557 20.78 10.21 -4.80
CA ARG A 557 21.63 11.40 -4.97
C ARG A 557 22.07 12.00 -3.63
N PHE A 558 21.20 12.13 -2.65
CA PHE A 558 21.61 12.62 -1.33
C PHE A 558 22.62 11.70 -0.63
N ARG A 559 22.52 10.39 -0.84
CA ARG A 559 23.54 9.44 -0.40
C ARG A 559 24.85 9.67 -1.15
N ASP A 560 24.82 9.64 -2.47
CA ASP A 560 26.01 9.66 -3.34
C ASP A 560 26.75 11.01 -3.28
N ASP A 561 25.99 12.11 -3.23
CA ASP A 561 26.52 13.46 -3.35
C ASP A 561 26.78 14.16 -2.01
N LEU A 562 25.92 13.90 -1.00
CA LEU A 562 26.01 14.55 0.32
C LEU A 562 26.49 13.59 1.43
N GLY A 563 26.68 12.31 1.13
CA GLY A 563 27.08 11.30 2.12
C GLY A 563 26.02 11.06 3.21
N ILE A 564 24.76 11.41 2.95
CA ILE A 564 23.68 11.23 3.93
C ILE A 564 23.31 9.75 3.98
N SER A 565 23.27 9.18 5.18
CA SER A 565 22.83 7.79 5.39
C SER A 565 21.32 7.74 5.59
N PHE A 566 20.66 6.65 5.22
CA PHE A 566 19.21 6.52 5.37
C PHE A 566 18.80 5.23 6.05
N VAL A 567 17.78 5.32 6.90
CA VAL A 567 16.91 4.19 7.19
C VAL A 567 15.65 4.39 6.36
N TYR A 568 15.50 3.65 5.27
CA TYR A 568 14.37 3.73 4.36
C TYR A 568 13.32 2.70 4.75
N VAL A 569 12.22 3.16 5.34
CA VAL A 569 11.13 2.28 5.76
C VAL A 569 10.09 2.18 4.65
N SER A 570 9.72 0.96 4.28
CA SER A 570 8.65 0.72 3.29
C SER A 570 8.03 -0.65 3.52
N HIS A 571 6.83 -0.88 2.98
CA HIS A 571 6.25 -2.22 2.84
C HIS A 571 6.41 -2.77 1.40
N ASP A 572 6.89 -1.94 0.47
CA ASP A 572 7.08 -2.24 -0.95
C ASP A 572 8.55 -2.62 -1.22
N LEU A 573 8.82 -3.92 -1.35
CA LEU A 573 10.17 -4.46 -1.60
C LEU A 573 10.80 -3.99 -2.93
N PRO A 574 10.08 -3.87 -4.07
CA PRO A 574 10.63 -3.25 -5.28
C PRO A 574 11.27 -1.88 -5.04
N THR A 575 10.62 -1.02 -4.24
CA THR A 575 11.19 0.30 -3.92
C THR A 575 12.43 0.20 -3.04
N ILE A 576 12.44 -0.73 -2.07
CA ILE A 576 13.60 -1.00 -1.22
C ILE A 576 14.76 -1.51 -2.06
N ARG A 577 14.52 -2.50 -2.93
CA ARG A 577 15.51 -3.06 -3.85
C ARG A 577 16.22 -1.97 -4.63
N TYR A 578 15.46 -1.01 -5.12
CA TYR A 578 15.97 0.05 -5.97
C TYR A 578 16.92 1.04 -5.26
N VAL A 579 16.70 1.31 -3.97
CA VAL A 579 17.45 2.35 -3.23
C VAL A 579 18.39 1.82 -2.16
N ALA A 580 18.12 0.66 -1.57
CA ALA A 580 18.79 0.20 -0.36
C ALA A 580 19.99 -0.71 -0.67
N ASP A 581 21.09 -0.47 0.04
CA ASP A 581 22.30 -1.28 -0.03
C ASP A 581 22.13 -2.59 0.78
N ARG A 582 21.53 -2.48 1.97
CA ARG A 582 21.13 -3.60 2.82
C ARG A 582 19.64 -3.51 3.16
N THR A 583 19.03 -4.65 3.42
CA THR A 583 17.60 -4.75 3.78
C THR A 583 17.44 -5.57 5.05
N ALA A 584 16.66 -5.06 6.00
CA ALA A 584 16.18 -5.75 7.18
C ALA A 584 14.66 -5.98 7.06
N ILE A 585 14.22 -7.22 7.19
CA ILE A 585 12.82 -7.63 7.18
C ILE A 585 12.32 -7.71 8.62
N MET A 586 11.32 -6.91 8.96
CA MET A 586 10.68 -6.89 10.27
C MET A 586 9.33 -7.61 10.26
N TYR A 587 9.17 -8.52 11.21
CA TYR A 587 7.89 -9.16 11.52
C TYR A 587 7.59 -9.04 13.01
N LEU A 588 6.47 -8.39 13.32
CA LEU A 588 5.85 -8.38 14.65
C LEU A 588 6.87 -7.97 15.75
N GLY A 589 7.57 -6.86 15.51
CA GLY A 589 8.54 -6.25 16.44
C GLY A 589 9.96 -6.81 16.33
N GLN A 590 10.22 -7.85 15.53
CA GLN A 590 11.54 -8.47 15.39
C GLN A 590 12.09 -8.35 13.98
N VAL A 591 13.42 -8.24 13.84
CA VAL A 591 14.11 -8.43 12.55
C VAL A 591 14.27 -9.93 12.33
N VAL A 592 13.66 -10.45 11.26
CA VAL A 592 13.66 -11.89 10.94
C VAL A 592 14.66 -12.27 9.86
N GLU A 593 15.09 -11.32 9.04
CA GLU A 593 16.12 -11.50 8.02
C GLU A 593 16.80 -10.15 7.75
N ILE A 594 18.12 -10.14 7.60
CA ILE A 594 18.89 -8.92 7.29
C ILE A 594 20.13 -9.26 6.47
N GLY A 595 20.45 -8.45 5.47
CA GLY A 595 21.67 -8.63 4.68
C GLY A 595 21.77 -7.68 3.50
N PRO A 596 22.76 -7.86 2.60
CA PRO A 596 22.79 -7.17 1.32
C PRO A 596 21.47 -7.34 0.58
N THR A 597 20.90 -6.25 0.06
CA THR A 597 19.54 -6.24 -0.49
C THR A 597 19.34 -7.27 -1.59
N GLU A 598 20.30 -7.39 -2.51
CA GLU A 598 20.23 -8.39 -3.58
C GLU A 598 20.30 -9.83 -3.05
N THR A 599 21.04 -10.09 -1.97
CA THR A 599 21.11 -11.41 -1.34
C THR A 599 19.79 -11.77 -0.67
N VAL A 600 19.21 -10.85 0.12
CA VAL A 600 17.92 -11.07 0.81
C VAL A 600 16.80 -11.35 -0.19
N ILE A 601 16.76 -10.64 -1.33
CA ILE A 601 15.72 -10.82 -2.35
C ILE A 601 15.90 -12.13 -3.12
N ARG A 602 17.14 -12.47 -3.50
CA ARG A 602 17.43 -13.69 -4.28
C ARG A 602 17.32 -14.95 -3.45
N GLU A 603 17.93 -14.96 -2.26
CA GLU A 603 18.01 -16.14 -1.41
C GLU A 603 16.79 -16.30 -0.48
N ARG A 604 16.17 -15.20 -0.06
CA ARG A 604 14.88 -15.13 0.67
C ARG A 604 14.70 -16.25 1.70
N ARG A 605 15.61 -16.32 2.68
CA ARG A 605 15.82 -17.50 3.52
C ARG A 605 14.72 -17.68 4.57
N HIS A 606 14.11 -16.60 5.04
CA HIS A 606 13.00 -16.68 5.97
C HIS A 606 11.66 -16.84 5.22
N PRO A 607 10.76 -17.77 5.61
CA PRO A 607 9.47 -17.97 4.93
C PRO A 607 8.58 -16.72 4.84
N TYR A 608 8.72 -15.80 5.80
CA TYR A 608 8.05 -14.51 5.74
C TYR A 608 8.57 -13.61 4.60
N THR A 609 9.88 -13.61 4.36
CA THR A 609 10.49 -12.84 3.26
C THR A 609 10.00 -13.37 1.92
N GLN A 610 9.85 -14.70 1.79
CA GLN A 610 9.24 -15.34 0.63
C GLN A 610 7.80 -14.85 0.43
N LEU A 611 6.98 -14.87 1.50
CA LEU A 611 5.60 -14.36 1.45
C LEU A 611 5.53 -12.90 0.98
N LEU A 612 6.40 -12.01 1.47
CA LEU A 612 6.43 -10.60 1.06
C LEU A 612 6.76 -10.45 -0.44
N ILE A 613 7.73 -11.21 -0.94
CA ILE A 613 8.15 -11.20 -2.35
C ILE A 613 7.04 -11.76 -3.25
N ASP A 614 6.43 -12.86 -2.84
CA ASP A 614 5.33 -13.49 -3.57
C ASP A 614 4.08 -12.62 -3.60
N ALA A 615 3.83 -11.83 -2.54
CA ALA A 615 2.74 -10.87 -2.46
C ALA A 615 3.00 -9.58 -3.25
N SER A 616 4.27 -9.21 -3.48
CA SER A 616 4.60 -7.96 -4.14
C SER A 616 4.07 -7.94 -5.59
N PRO A 617 3.39 -6.87 -6.03
CA PRO A 617 3.01 -6.72 -7.44
C PRO A 617 4.23 -6.70 -8.36
N GLU A 618 4.09 -7.21 -9.59
CA GLU A 618 5.11 -7.03 -10.65
C GLU A 618 4.52 -6.32 -11.87
N PRO A 619 5.22 -5.32 -12.42
CA PRO A 619 4.81 -4.64 -13.64
C PRO A 619 5.14 -5.45 -14.91
N ASP A 620 6.03 -6.45 -14.81
CA ASP A 620 6.38 -7.31 -15.94
C ASP A 620 5.19 -8.19 -16.36
N THR A 621 4.77 -8.03 -17.61
CA THR A 621 3.60 -8.72 -18.17
C THR A 621 3.83 -10.20 -18.42
N GLU A 622 5.08 -10.65 -18.47
CA GLU A 622 5.45 -12.06 -18.64
C GLU A 622 5.48 -12.83 -17.32
N THR A 623 5.61 -12.12 -16.19
CA THR A 623 5.66 -12.73 -14.87
C THR A 623 4.25 -12.99 -14.33
N VAL A 624 3.87 -14.26 -14.19
CA VAL A 624 2.57 -14.67 -13.61
C VAL A 624 2.77 -15.15 -12.17
N LYS A 625 2.22 -14.40 -11.20
CA LYS A 625 2.22 -14.81 -9.79
C LYS A 625 0.93 -15.58 -9.44
N PRO A 626 1.02 -16.66 -8.63
CA PRO A 626 -0.17 -17.36 -8.16
C PRO A 626 -1.00 -16.46 -7.23
N PRO A 627 -2.35 -16.58 -7.21
CA PRO A 627 -3.18 -15.82 -6.29
C PRO A 627 -2.87 -16.17 -4.82
N LEU A 628 -2.62 -15.15 -4.00
CA LEU A 628 -2.38 -15.32 -2.58
C LEU A 628 -3.70 -15.33 -1.79
N GLU A 629 -4.44 -16.44 -1.79
CA GLU A 629 -5.77 -16.51 -1.13
C GLU A 629 -5.70 -16.67 0.41
N ALA A 630 -4.66 -17.35 0.92
CA ALA A 630 -4.56 -17.72 2.33
C ALA A 630 -3.14 -17.54 2.88
N ALA A 631 -2.93 -16.47 3.67
CA ALA A 631 -1.74 -16.32 4.50
C ALA A 631 -2.09 -16.09 5.99
N GLY A 632 -3.35 -16.26 6.39
CA GLY A 632 -3.84 -15.95 7.73
C GLY A 632 -3.76 -14.46 8.09
N GLU A 633 -4.27 -14.10 9.28
CA GLU A 633 -4.13 -12.75 9.84
C GLU A 633 -2.83 -12.63 10.65
N ILE A 634 -2.27 -11.41 10.72
CA ILE A 634 -1.13 -11.12 11.58
C ILE A 634 -1.58 -11.28 13.04
N PRO A 635 -0.88 -12.07 13.88
CA PRO A 635 -1.21 -12.20 15.29
C PRO A 635 -1.15 -10.86 16.03
N SER A 636 -1.78 -10.80 17.21
CA SER A 636 -1.74 -9.60 18.03
C SER A 636 -0.33 -9.31 18.55
N ALA A 637 0.11 -8.05 18.47
CA ALA A 637 1.34 -7.59 19.12
C ALA A 637 1.20 -7.48 20.66
N ILE A 638 0.00 -7.74 21.20
CA ILE A 638 -0.28 -7.81 22.63
C ILE A 638 -0.16 -9.26 23.14
N ASP A 639 -0.70 -10.21 22.39
CA ASP A 639 -0.63 -11.66 22.68
C ASP A 639 0.34 -12.29 21.68
N VAL A 640 1.63 -12.07 21.93
CA VAL A 640 2.72 -12.51 21.04
C VAL A 640 2.79 -14.04 21.04
N PRO A 641 2.88 -14.69 19.86
CA PRO A 641 3.03 -16.14 19.78
C PRO A 641 4.23 -16.68 20.56
N ASN A 642 4.07 -17.86 21.16
CA ASN A 642 5.17 -18.65 21.72
C ASN A 642 6.20 -19.02 20.61
N GLY A 643 7.50 -18.96 20.91
CA GLY A 643 8.57 -19.24 19.95
C GLY A 643 8.61 -18.31 18.73
N CYS A 644 8.58 -18.89 17.53
CA CYS A 644 8.66 -18.15 16.27
C CYS A 644 7.39 -17.34 16.02
N ARG A 645 7.52 -16.01 15.89
CA ARG A 645 6.34 -15.15 15.73
C ARG A 645 5.51 -15.45 14.47
N PHE A 646 6.14 -15.99 13.42
CA PHE A 646 5.52 -16.25 12.13
C PHE A 646 4.90 -17.65 11.99
N HIS A 647 5.05 -18.55 12.98
CA HIS A 647 4.70 -19.96 12.80
C HIS A 647 3.23 -20.20 12.43
N THR A 648 2.30 -19.37 12.90
CA THR A 648 0.85 -19.49 12.63
C THR A 648 0.46 -19.26 11.16
N ARG A 649 1.38 -18.67 10.39
CA ARG A 649 1.23 -18.33 8.96
C ARG A 649 2.28 -19.03 8.09
N CYS A 650 3.22 -19.74 8.70
CA CYS A 650 4.34 -20.35 8.02
C CYS A 650 3.92 -21.71 7.43
N PRO A 651 3.98 -21.91 6.11
CA PRO A 651 3.71 -23.22 5.51
C PRO A 651 4.82 -24.25 5.80
N LEU A 652 5.95 -23.81 6.34
CA LEU A 652 7.11 -24.62 6.71
C LEU A 652 7.29 -24.70 8.23
N ALA A 653 6.24 -24.42 9.00
CA ALA A 653 6.30 -24.50 10.45
C ALA A 653 6.64 -25.94 10.88
N THR A 654 7.45 -26.09 11.92
CA THR A 654 7.80 -27.39 12.51
C THR A 654 7.24 -27.49 13.93
N PRO A 655 7.26 -28.67 14.58
CA PRO A 655 6.81 -28.79 15.97
C PRO A 655 7.58 -27.91 16.95
N HIS A 656 8.79 -27.48 16.57
CA HIS A 656 9.73 -26.71 17.39
C HIS A 656 9.54 -25.19 17.22
N CYS A 657 8.56 -24.77 16.42
CA CYS A 657 8.32 -23.35 16.16
C CYS A 657 7.50 -22.63 17.24
N GLY A 658 7.06 -23.35 18.28
CA GLY A 658 6.39 -22.74 19.44
C GLY A 658 4.86 -22.80 19.42
N TRP A 659 4.27 -23.85 18.86
CA TRP A 659 2.81 -24.06 18.91
C TRP A 659 2.26 -24.01 20.33
N GLU A 660 1.04 -23.51 20.48
CA GLU A 660 0.36 -23.37 21.76
C GLU A 660 -1.18 -23.55 21.66
N GLY A 661 -1.87 -23.59 22.79
CA GLY A 661 -3.30 -23.86 22.89
C GLY A 661 -4.17 -22.86 22.12
N ARG A 662 -3.68 -21.64 21.86
CA ARG A 662 -4.41 -20.65 21.03
C ARG A 662 -4.51 -21.09 19.56
N ASP A 663 -3.51 -21.82 19.06
CA ASP A 663 -3.48 -22.25 17.65
C ASP A 663 -4.48 -23.39 17.46
N VAL A 664 -4.64 -24.23 18.49
CA VAL A 664 -5.71 -25.22 18.58
C VAL A 664 -7.08 -24.54 18.60
N LEU A 665 -7.27 -23.46 19.38
CA LEU A 665 -8.52 -22.70 19.36
C LEU A 665 -8.84 -22.17 17.95
N SER A 666 -7.84 -21.65 17.24
CA SER A 666 -8.02 -21.21 15.85
C SER A 666 -8.41 -22.37 14.93
N ALA A 667 -7.76 -23.54 15.06
CA ALA A 667 -8.08 -24.73 14.28
C ALA A 667 -9.52 -25.22 14.54
N LEU A 668 -9.96 -25.19 15.80
CA LEU A 668 -11.31 -25.56 16.20
C LEU A 668 -12.36 -24.59 15.63
N SER A 669 -12.07 -23.29 15.61
CA SER A 669 -12.94 -22.31 14.94
C SER A 669 -13.10 -22.62 13.46
N ASP A 670 -12.03 -22.97 12.75
CA ASP A 670 -12.07 -23.36 11.34
C ASP A 670 -12.96 -24.59 11.11
N VAL A 671 -12.89 -25.60 11.99
CA VAL A 671 -13.73 -26.81 11.91
C VAL A 671 -15.19 -26.51 12.22
N VAL A 672 -15.50 -25.71 13.25
CA VAL A 672 -16.89 -25.27 13.54
C VAL A 672 -17.51 -24.58 12.32
N ILE A 673 -16.70 -23.81 11.59
CA ILE A 673 -17.13 -23.13 10.36
C ILE A 673 -17.40 -24.16 9.25
N ALA A 674 -16.52 -25.14 9.06
CA ALA A 674 -16.65 -26.17 8.03
C ALA A 674 -17.85 -27.12 8.29
N ASP A 675 -18.04 -27.52 9.55
CA ASP A 675 -19.14 -28.36 10.01
C ASP A 675 -20.49 -27.74 9.70
N LYS A 676 -20.66 -26.44 9.99
CA LYS A 676 -21.89 -25.70 9.67
C LYS A 676 -22.17 -25.63 8.18
N ALA A 677 -21.14 -25.56 7.34
CA ALA A 677 -21.31 -25.55 5.89
C ALA A 677 -21.71 -26.93 5.33
N ARG A 678 -21.29 -28.02 5.99
CA ARG A 678 -21.59 -29.41 5.58
C ARG A 678 -22.80 -30.04 6.28
N GLY A 679 -23.35 -29.39 7.31
CA GLY A 679 -24.40 -29.97 8.16
C GLY A 679 -23.87 -31.05 9.13
N GLU A 680 -22.58 -30.99 9.46
CA GLU A 680 -21.88 -31.90 10.37
C GLU A 680 -21.83 -31.31 11.80
N ALA A 681 -21.49 -32.13 12.80
CA ALA A 681 -21.47 -31.71 14.22
C ALA A 681 -20.22 -32.21 14.98
N GLN A 682 -19.08 -32.34 14.28
CA GLN A 682 -17.81 -32.81 14.85
C GLN A 682 -17.34 -31.90 15.99
N ALA A 683 -17.41 -30.58 15.83
CA ALA A 683 -17.00 -29.64 16.86
C ALA A 683 -17.93 -29.60 18.10
N ALA A 684 -19.19 -30.06 17.96
CA ALA A 684 -20.13 -30.13 19.08
C ALA A 684 -19.70 -31.17 20.15
N LEU A 685 -18.84 -32.12 19.77
CA LEU A 685 -18.30 -33.16 20.65
C LEU A 685 -17.34 -32.61 21.72
N LEU A 686 -16.70 -31.46 21.45
CA LEU A 686 -15.61 -30.91 22.27
C LEU A 686 -16.08 -30.17 23.53
N GLY A 687 -17.37 -29.79 23.59
CA GLY A 687 -17.97 -29.19 24.79
C GLY A 687 -17.32 -27.86 25.22
N GLU A 688 -16.89 -27.76 26.48
CA GLU A 688 -16.28 -26.54 27.04
C GLU A 688 -14.76 -26.54 26.77
N VAL A 689 -14.25 -25.49 26.16
CA VAL A 689 -12.82 -25.33 25.85
C VAL A 689 -12.28 -24.10 26.55
N ARG A 690 -11.16 -24.25 27.28
CA ARG A 690 -10.54 -23.17 28.05
C ARG A 690 -9.02 -23.18 27.87
N ARG A 691 -8.44 -22.01 27.57
CA ARG A 691 -6.98 -21.80 27.54
C ARG A 691 -6.45 -21.53 28.95
N GLU A 692 -5.35 -22.17 29.31
CA GLU A 692 -4.61 -21.95 30.57
C GLU A 692 -3.14 -21.68 30.24
N GLY A 693 -2.78 -20.40 30.04
CA GLY A 693 -1.44 -20.04 29.56
C GLY A 693 -1.20 -20.57 28.14
N LEU A 694 -0.18 -21.42 27.97
CA LEU A 694 0.11 -22.09 26.69
C LEU A 694 -0.77 -23.34 26.48
N ASP A 695 -1.38 -23.87 27.54
CA ASP A 695 -2.12 -25.13 27.49
C ASP A 695 -3.59 -24.92 27.11
N LEU A 696 -4.24 -26.02 26.72
CA LEU A 696 -5.68 -26.06 26.47
C LEU A 696 -6.35 -27.19 27.27
N VAL A 697 -7.45 -26.88 27.95
CA VAL A 697 -8.30 -27.85 28.66
C VAL A 697 -9.63 -27.95 27.94
N ILE A 698 -10.04 -29.18 27.63
CA ILE A 698 -11.27 -29.50 26.89
C ILE A 698 -12.13 -30.44 27.73
N ARG A 699 -13.41 -30.09 27.92
CA ARG A 699 -14.42 -30.93 28.58
C ARG A 699 -15.48 -31.35 27.56
N PRO A 700 -15.32 -32.53 26.94
CA PRO A 700 -16.24 -33.00 25.91
C PRO A 700 -17.63 -33.31 26.47
N LYS A 701 -18.67 -33.12 25.64
CA LYS A 701 -20.07 -33.43 25.99
C LYS A 701 -20.45 -34.90 25.76
N GLY A 702 -19.51 -35.72 25.28
CA GLY A 702 -19.74 -37.12 24.88
C GLY A 702 -18.47 -37.98 25.02
N ASP A 703 -18.27 -38.91 24.08
CA ASP A 703 -17.13 -39.85 24.11
C ASP A 703 -15.78 -39.11 23.99
N LYS A 704 -14.90 -39.36 24.97
CA LYS A 704 -13.55 -38.80 25.00
C LYS A 704 -12.68 -39.28 23.84
N ALA A 705 -12.85 -40.52 23.39
CA ALA A 705 -12.09 -41.06 22.27
C ALA A 705 -12.45 -40.34 20.96
N ALA A 706 -13.75 -40.16 20.71
CA ALA A 706 -14.25 -39.38 19.57
C ALA A 706 -13.81 -37.91 19.65
N ALA A 707 -13.86 -37.28 20.83
CA ALA A 707 -13.40 -35.90 21.02
C ALA A 707 -11.89 -35.76 20.76
N ARG A 708 -11.08 -36.74 21.20
CA ARG A 708 -9.64 -36.79 20.94
C ARG A 708 -9.34 -36.92 19.45
N GLN A 709 -10.09 -37.76 18.74
CA GLN A 709 -9.96 -37.93 17.30
C GLN A 709 -10.32 -36.63 16.54
N ALA A 710 -11.48 -36.04 16.83
CA ALA A 710 -11.91 -34.79 16.22
C ALA A 710 -10.91 -33.65 16.46
N LEU A 711 -10.31 -33.59 17.65
CA LEU A 711 -9.26 -32.63 17.96
C LEU A 711 -7.99 -32.86 17.14
N SER A 712 -7.56 -34.11 17.01
CA SER A 712 -6.39 -34.46 16.19
C SER A 712 -6.61 -34.15 14.72
N GLU A 713 -7.81 -34.43 14.20
CA GLU A 713 -8.21 -34.10 12.83
C GLU A 713 -8.22 -32.58 12.61
N ALA A 714 -8.81 -31.82 13.53
CA ALA A 714 -8.84 -30.36 13.47
C ALA A 714 -7.43 -29.75 13.45
N MET A 715 -6.56 -30.19 14.35
CA MET A 715 -5.17 -29.72 14.40
C MET A 715 -4.40 -30.08 13.13
N THR A 716 -4.54 -31.32 12.65
CA THR A 716 -3.84 -31.79 11.44
C THR A 716 -4.34 -31.08 10.18
N ALA A 717 -5.64 -30.83 10.07
CA ALA A 717 -6.25 -30.07 8.98
C ALA A 717 -5.74 -28.63 8.94
N ARG A 718 -5.45 -28.04 10.11
CA ARG A 718 -4.81 -26.73 10.20
C ARG A 718 -3.33 -26.80 9.83
N HIS A 719 -2.55 -27.64 10.50
CA HIS A 719 -1.14 -27.89 10.22
C HIS A 719 -0.65 -29.18 10.91
N PRO A 720 0.02 -30.11 10.20
CA PRO A 720 0.47 -31.38 10.80
C PRO A 720 1.33 -31.21 12.07
N SER A 721 2.26 -30.24 12.05
CA SER A 721 3.13 -29.97 13.20
C SER A 721 2.43 -29.45 14.46
N LEU A 722 1.21 -28.91 14.35
CA LEU A 722 0.43 -28.51 15.54
C LEU A 722 0.04 -29.75 16.36
N ALA A 723 -0.40 -30.82 15.66
CA ALA A 723 -0.75 -32.08 16.32
C ALA A 723 0.48 -32.77 16.93
N GLU A 724 1.62 -32.70 16.24
CA GLU A 724 2.89 -33.27 16.73
C GLU A 724 3.46 -32.53 17.95
N ALA A 725 3.27 -31.21 18.04
CA ALA A 725 3.75 -30.40 19.16
C ALA A 725 2.90 -30.58 20.44
N ALA A 726 1.65 -31.01 20.30
CA ALA A 726 0.70 -31.11 21.40
C ALA A 726 0.84 -32.43 22.18
N GLN A 727 1.09 -32.34 23.49
CA GLN A 727 1.02 -33.51 24.37
C GLN A 727 -0.39 -33.66 24.93
N ILE A 728 -1.16 -34.63 24.41
CA ILE A 728 -2.54 -34.88 24.81
C ILE A 728 -2.60 -35.88 25.98
N GLY A 729 -2.89 -35.37 27.17
CA GLY A 729 -3.15 -36.15 28.39
C GLY A 729 -4.64 -36.18 28.76
N GLU A 730 -5.03 -37.16 29.57
CA GLU A 730 -6.36 -37.23 30.17
C GLU A 730 -6.34 -36.68 31.59
N GLU A 731 -7.36 -35.88 31.94
CA GLU A 731 -7.60 -35.42 33.31
C GLU A 731 -9.05 -35.74 33.72
N ALA A 732 -9.36 -35.60 35.02
CA ALA A 732 -10.68 -35.93 35.57
C ALA A 732 -11.79 -35.13 34.84
N GLY A 733 -12.54 -35.81 33.98
CA GLY A 733 -13.64 -35.23 33.19
C GLY A 733 -13.25 -34.54 31.86
N GLY A 734 -11.99 -34.61 31.40
CA GLY A 734 -11.58 -33.90 30.18
C GLY A 734 -10.27 -34.37 29.53
N LEU A 735 -9.85 -33.62 28.52
CA LEU A 735 -8.55 -33.72 27.84
C LEU A 735 -7.73 -32.47 28.14
N ARG A 736 -6.42 -32.64 28.33
CA ARG A 736 -5.47 -31.52 28.46
C ARG A 736 -4.39 -31.63 27.40
N LEU A 737 -4.19 -30.53 26.68
CA LEU A 737 -3.14 -30.37 25.70
C LEU A 737 -2.07 -29.51 26.33
N ARG A 738 -0.87 -30.07 26.48
CA ARG A 738 0.28 -29.38 27.03
C ARG A 738 1.25 -28.97 25.92
N PHE A 739 1.74 -27.74 26.03
CA PHE A 739 2.72 -27.17 25.10
C PHE A 739 3.95 -26.65 25.84
N ALA A 740 5.13 -26.83 25.24
CA ALA A 740 6.38 -26.36 25.83
C ALA A 740 6.61 -24.86 25.52
N PRO A 741 7.16 -24.08 26.47
CA PRO A 741 7.65 -22.74 26.16
C PRO A 741 8.87 -22.84 25.24
N VAL A 742 8.90 -22.00 24.21
CA VAL A 742 9.97 -21.97 23.21
C VAL A 742 10.48 -20.53 23.06
N GLU A 743 11.80 -20.34 23.08
CA GLU A 743 12.39 -19.04 22.79
C GLU A 743 12.27 -18.71 21.29
N PRO A 744 11.99 -17.45 20.92
CA PRO A 744 12.04 -17.04 19.52
C PRO A 744 13.40 -17.31 18.89
N PRO A 745 13.46 -17.76 17.62
CA PRO A 745 14.72 -17.94 16.92
C PRO A 745 15.46 -16.59 16.85
N LYS A 746 16.77 -16.62 17.08
CA LYS A 746 17.65 -15.44 16.93
C LYS A 746 18.24 -15.39 15.53
N LEU A 747 18.64 -14.21 15.09
CA LEU A 747 19.37 -14.03 13.83
C LEU A 747 20.67 -14.85 13.86
N ARG A 748 20.83 -15.74 12.89
CA ARG A 748 22.05 -16.51 12.64
C ARG A 748 22.71 -16.03 11.36
N ASP A 749 24.01 -15.77 11.40
CA ASP A 749 24.80 -15.42 10.22
C ASP A 749 24.90 -16.63 9.27
N LEU A 750 24.53 -16.41 8.02
CA LEU A 750 24.55 -17.35 6.91
C LEU A 750 25.81 -17.17 6.04
N GLY A 751 26.63 -16.16 6.33
CA GLY A 751 27.78 -15.73 5.54
C GLY A 751 27.46 -14.51 4.67
N GLY A 752 28.50 -13.77 4.29
CA GLY A 752 28.37 -12.59 3.41
C GLY A 752 27.58 -11.43 4.02
N GLY A 753 27.43 -11.38 5.34
CA GLY A 753 26.63 -10.37 6.05
C GLY A 753 25.12 -10.61 5.95
N HIS A 754 24.69 -11.79 5.51
CA HIS A 754 23.30 -12.22 5.47
C HIS A 754 22.96 -13.02 6.73
N ALA A 755 21.91 -12.66 7.46
CA ALA A 755 21.45 -13.37 8.65
C ALA A 755 19.94 -13.56 8.65
N ALA A 756 19.45 -14.66 9.22
CA ALA A 756 18.03 -14.96 9.33
C ALA A 756 17.68 -15.65 10.65
N ALA A 757 16.47 -15.41 11.14
CA ALA A 757 15.93 -15.94 12.40
C ALA A 757 14.87 -17.00 12.11
N CYS A 758 15.31 -18.22 11.76
CA CYS A 758 14.43 -19.35 11.46
C CYS A 758 14.89 -20.59 12.23
N VAL A 759 13.96 -21.46 12.62
CA VAL A 759 14.28 -22.74 13.30
C VAL A 759 14.92 -23.75 12.33
N LEU A 760 14.70 -23.59 11.02
CA LEU A 760 15.25 -24.45 9.96
C LEU A 760 16.70 -24.09 9.57
N ILE A 761 17.21 -22.99 10.10
CA ILE A 761 18.58 -22.46 9.94
C ILE A 761 19.29 -22.68 11.27
#